data_AF-A0A2C9L1Y7-F1
#
_entry.id   AF-A0A2C9L1Y7-F1
#
_cell.length_a   1.000
_cell.length_b   1.000
_cell.length_c   1.000
_cell.angle_alpha   90.00
_cell.angle_beta   90.00
_cell.angle_gamma   90.00
#
_symmetry.space_group_name_H-M   'P 1'
#
loop_
_entity.id
_entity.type
_entity.pdbx_description
1 polymer ?
#
loop_
_entity_poly.entity_id
_entity_poly.type
_entity_poly.pdbx_seq_one_letter_code
_entity_poly.pdbx_strand_id
1 'polypeptide(L)'
;MADLPGKYQKLAGEYAKLKAQIPVLKKAYLDEQGEVNQLKELLKERDQTVRKYEQEVDSLTFRNQQLSKRVIVLQEEASETNGSKKKSKNKGEPTTPERSGAHNGAINVFNEELHNKIEENALLHKQLQELSAQFDAHVRDLQDQLKEAENFKGHHEEVLGSAQRRSKEVIDRLQEEKAMLEVKIQALETDLKDFRGRSDAAEQKLVTVEKCLQSRLQEARKIIEEKLPFIDTKLRDINGLNVPTHDRRHQLRAKELITQGANLVGELTMGLSNFFTYSEQRSKIYPADGVTEPLSPLNTKFCKHLHENMLYLRPVEQSLRSFLNNLKDDSLTVLETSSELQPFSENFKKMVAYINKLLPYYITSLEEENAVSSCTATLMSKNRDLLHSLKRLVLAFNKIDTYVALLAAQSIQGQGHPQSSHPKFFSGLCKSLNDLHEAVKEVSKHYNSKVSLEHQLPTATKELKRTDECVVASLISLVTNTGKMAAFMSGNLDFFCQPAGYRTRGSSINSDLGTEGPRSHPVVNSFRQRTSHFLSSIAKPIPDTVPYCVALQNRKTLYSSAESKEGLAKQLSVFQQKLTKLEQEKEHYLLELQLLKIKFENEQLKTKQLEKEVESVRGSSSGVSLAASSLEDHIEKLTLPSEASVRSDSVNSGSYLDTSMLGQLETSGTVKNDIDTREQLIINHYNVRINELTLQLQQAESKAVHFHAEVSCYSNQDEIE
;
A
#
# COMPACT_ATOMS: atom_id res chain seq x y z
N MET A 1 -5.54 -5.38 -13.66
CA MET A 1 -4.48 -6.41 -13.60
C MET A 1 -3.97 -6.84 -15.00
N ALA A 2 -4.00 -5.97 -16.03
CA ALA A 2 -3.81 -6.42 -17.42
C ALA A 2 -2.34 -6.56 -17.89
N ASP A 3 -1.37 -5.87 -17.27
CA ASP A 3 0.05 -5.86 -17.70
C ASP A 3 0.95 -6.69 -16.78
N LEU A 4 0.59 -7.97 -16.55
CA LEU A 4 1.51 -8.96 -15.97
C LEU A 4 2.23 -9.77 -17.05
N PRO A 5 1.57 -10.26 -18.13
CA PRO A 5 2.25 -10.94 -19.23
C PRO A 5 3.28 -10.05 -19.94
N GLY A 6 2.96 -8.79 -20.18
CA GLY A 6 3.87 -7.82 -20.80
C GLY A 6 5.14 -7.57 -19.98
N LYS A 7 5.07 -7.63 -18.65
CA LYS A 7 6.23 -7.53 -17.76
C LYS A 7 7.10 -8.79 -17.81
N TYR A 8 6.50 -9.97 -17.78
CA TYR A 8 7.25 -11.22 -17.97
C TYR A 8 7.93 -11.29 -19.34
N GLN A 9 7.27 -10.83 -20.40
CA GLN A 9 7.85 -10.83 -21.75
C GLN A 9 8.96 -9.77 -21.93
N LYS A 10 8.85 -8.60 -21.29
CA LYS A 10 9.95 -7.63 -21.18
C LYS A 10 11.16 -8.21 -20.44
N LEU A 11 10.94 -8.80 -19.26
CA LEU A 11 12.00 -9.42 -18.46
C LEU A 11 12.69 -10.58 -19.19
N ALA A 12 11.93 -11.42 -19.91
CA ALA A 12 12.49 -12.46 -20.76
C ALA A 12 13.33 -11.88 -21.92
N GLY A 13 12.90 -10.76 -22.51
CA GLY A 13 13.66 -10.04 -23.53
C GLY A 13 14.96 -9.41 -23.00
N GLU A 14 14.95 -8.86 -21.79
CA GLU A 14 16.16 -8.34 -21.12
C GLU A 14 17.13 -9.45 -20.73
N TYR A 15 16.62 -10.57 -20.20
CA TYR A 15 17.43 -11.77 -19.94
C TYR A 15 18.05 -12.33 -21.22
N ALA A 16 17.31 -12.37 -22.34
CA ALA A 16 17.85 -12.77 -23.63
C ALA A 16 18.96 -11.83 -24.13
N LYS A 17 18.83 -10.50 -23.94
CA LYS A 17 19.88 -9.52 -24.26
C LYS A 17 21.14 -9.74 -23.43
N LEU A 18 21.03 -9.89 -22.11
CA LEU A 18 22.19 -10.22 -21.25
C LEU A 18 22.86 -11.53 -21.69
N LYS A 19 22.06 -12.57 -21.95
CA LYS A 19 22.57 -13.88 -22.39
C LYS A 19 23.31 -13.81 -23.73
N ALA A 20 22.91 -12.91 -24.63
CA ALA A 20 23.62 -12.65 -25.88
C ALA A 20 24.91 -11.82 -25.71
N GLN A 21 24.98 -10.93 -24.71
CA GLN A 21 26.18 -10.13 -24.42
C GLN A 21 27.30 -10.93 -23.75
N ILE A 22 26.96 -11.90 -22.88
CA ILE A 22 27.94 -12.75 -22.17
C ILE A 22 29.02 -13.38 -23.08
N PRO A 23 28.70 -14.06 -24.20
CA PRO A 23 29.73 -14.62 -25.08
C PRO A 23 30.58 -13.56 -25.79
N VAL A 24 30.02 -12.36 -26.05
CA VAL A 24 30.75 -11.24 -26.67
C VAL A 24 31.78 -10.67 -25.70
N LEU A 25 31.37 -10.35 -24.45
CA LEU A 25 32.29 -9.91 -23.40
C LEU A 25 33.34 -10.98 -23.09
N LYS A 26 32.94 -12.26 -23.02
CA LYS A 26 33.89 -13.35 -22.77
C LYS A 26 34.93 -13.47 -23.90
N LYS A 27 34.55 -13.23 -25.16
CA LYS A 27 35.52 -13.20 -26.25
C LYS A 27 36.45 -11.99 -26.13
N ALA A 28 35.90 -10.78 -25.98
CA ALA A 28 36.70 -9.56 -25.85
C ALA A 28 37.73 -9.66 -24.71
N TYR A 29 37.34 -10.18 -23.55
CA TYR A 29 38.24 -10.43 -22.42
C TYR A 29 39.37 -11.43 -22.75
N LEU A 30 39.09 -12.48 -23.51
CA LEU A 30 40.10 -13.46 -23.92
C LEU A 30 41.04 -12.90 -25.01
N ASP A 31 40.51 -12.11 -25.94
CA ASP A 31 41.30 -11.42 -26.97
C ASP A 31 42.25 -10.39 -26.30
N GLU A 32 41.74 -9.56 -25.37
CA GLU A 32 42.51 -8.58 -24.58
C GLU A 32 43.53 -9.26 -23.65
N GLN A 33 43.18 -10.38 -23.00
CA GLN A 33 44.12 -11.19 -22.23
C GLN A 33 45.25 -11.78 -23.10
N GLY A 34 44.97 -12.05 -24.38
CA GLY A 34 45.96 -12.43 -25.39
C GLY A 34 46.94 -11.30 -25.70
N GLU A 35 46.44 -10.11 -26.04
CA GLU A 35 47.27 -8.92 -26.32
C GLU A 35 48.14 -8.54 -25.11
N VAL A 36 47.58 -8.55 -23.90
CA VAL A 36 48.30 -8.28 -22.65
C VAL A 36 49.45 -9.27 -22.42
N ASN A 37 49.35 -10.51 -22.90
CA ASN A 37 50.45 -11.49 -22.82
C ASN A 37 51.50 -11.24 -23.90
N GLN A 38 51.12 -10.95 -25.14
CA GLN A 38 52.06 -10.59 -26.23
C GLN A 38 52.87 -9.34 -25.88
N LEU A 39 52.22 -8.30 -25.32
CA LEU A 39 52.88 -7.08 -24.86
C LEU A 39 53.89 -7.35 -23.73
N LYS A 40 53.62 -8.30 -22.82
CA LYS A 40 54.57 -8.73 -21.78
C LYS A 40 55.77 -9.50 -22.34
N GLU A 41 55.61 -10.21 -23.45
CA GLU A 41 56.73 -10.89 -24.11
C GLU A 41 57.60 -9.91 -24.90
N LEU A 42 56.98 -8.99 -25.65
CA LEU A 42 57.67 -7.88 -26.31
C LEU A 42 58.42 -7.00 -25.30
N LEU A 43 57.84 -6.69 -24.14
CA LEU A 43 58.51 -5.92 -23.08
C LEU A 43 59.77 -6.65 -22.58
N LYS A 44 59.69 -7.95 -22.29
CA LYS A 44 60.85 -8.76 -21.87
C LYS A 44 61.93 -8.82 -22.96
N GLU A 45 61.54 -8.89 -24.23
CA GLU A 45 62.48 -8.87 -25.35
C GLU A 45 63.19 -7.51 -25.44
N ARG A 46 62.44 -6.41 -25.30
CA ARG A 46 63.02 -5.06 -25.28
C ARG A 46 63.93 -4.85 -24.08
N ASP A 47 63.55 -5.26 -22.87
CA ASP A 47 64.41 -5.25 -21.68
C ASP A 47 65.73 -6.00 -21.92
N GLN A 48 65.70 -7.15 -22.61
CA GLN A 48 66.90 -7.89 -22.98
C GLN A 48 67.75 -7.14 -24.02
N THR A 49 67.15 -6.42 -24.97
CA THR A 49 67.92 -5.59 -25.91
C THR A 49 68.53 -4.36 -25.24
N VAL A 50 67.82 -3.70 -24.32
CA VAL A 50 68.34 -2.58 -23.52
C VAL A 50 69.56 -3.04 -22.72
N ARG A 51 69.47 -4.16 -22.00
CA ARG A 51 70.61 -4.71 -21.23
C ARG A 51 71.82 -5.08 -22.08
N LYS A 52 71.63 -5.46 -23.34
CA LYS A 52 72.75 -5.69 -24.29
C LYS A 52 73.41 -4.38 -24.69
N TYR A 53 72.63 -3.34 -24.99
CA TYR A 53 73.17 -2.01 -25.30
C TYR A 53 73.81 -1.34 -24.07
N GLU A 54 73.28 -1.53 -22.86
CA GLU A 54 73.93 -1.09 -21.61
C GLU A 54 75.32 -1.73 -21.46
N GLN A 55 75.43 -3.05 -21.67
CA GLN A 55 76.72 -3.77 -21.64
C GLN A 55 77.69 -3.31 -22.75
N GLU A 56 77.17 -2.96 -23.93
CA GLU A 56 77.97 -2.39 -25.02
C GLU A 56 78.44 -0.96 -24.69
N VAL A 57 77.58 -0.12 -24.10
CA VAL A 57 77.93 1.23 -23.63
C VAL A 57 78.95 1.18 -22.49
N ASP A 58 78.83 0.25 -21.53
CA ASP A 58 79.82 0.04 -20.47
C ASP A 58 81.17 -0.42 -21.05
N SER A 59 81.16 -1.34 -22.01
CA SER A 59 82.35 -1.82 -22.73
C SER A 59 83.05 -0.70 -23.51
N LEU A 60 82.28 0.10 -24.26
CA LEU A 60 82.79 1.27 -24.98
C LEU A 60 83.28 2.37 -24.03
N THR A 61 82.59 2.57 -22.90
CA THR A 61 82.98 3.54 -21.85
C THR A 61 84.28 3.12 -21.19
N PHE A 62 84.45 1.85 -20.83
CA PHE A 62 85.70 1.31 -20.29
C PHE A 62 86.85 1.46 -21.30
N ARG A 63 86.61 1.15 -22.58
CA ARG A 63 87.58 1.28 -23.66
C ARG A 63 87.98 2.75 -23.92
N ASN A 64 87.02 3.67 -23.86
CA ASN A 64 87.27 5.11 -23.92
C ASN A 64 88.04 5.60 -22.70
N GLN A 65 87.71 5.17 -21.47
CA GLN A 65 88.48 5.51 -20.27
C GLN A 65 89.93 5.00 -20.35
N GLN A 66 90.15 3.81 -20.93
CA GLN A 66 91.49 3.27 -21.17
C GLN A 66 92.26 4.11 -22.21
N LEU A 67 91.60 4.54 -23.29
CA LEU A 67 92.17 5.45 -24.28
C LEU A 67 92.47 6.83 -23.68
N SER A 68 91.56 7.43 -22.92
CA SER A 68 91.77 8.71 -22.23
C SER A 68 92.94 8.64 -21.25
N LYS A 69 93.05 7.58 -20.44
CA LYS A 69 94.22 7.37 -19.56
C LYS A 69 95.52 7.26 -20.36
N ARG A 70 95.51 6.56 -21.50
CA ARG A 70 96.69 6.47 -22.38
C ARG A 70 97.03 7.80 -23.06
N VAL A 71 96.03 8.61 -23.41
CA VAL A 71 96.23 9.97 -23.95
C VAL A 71 96.80 10.90 -22.88
N ILE A 72 96.34 10.81 -21.63
CA ILE A 72 96.91 11.57 -20.49
C ILE A 72 98.39 11.21 -20.30
N VAL A 73 98.74 9.92 -20.22
CA VAL A 73 100.14 9.48 -20.10
C VAL A 73 100.99 9.97 -21.28
N LEU A 74 100.48 9.87 -22.52
CA LEU A 74 101.19 10.40 -23.70
C LEU A 74 101.30 11.94 -23.69
N GLN A 75 100.41 12.67 -23.01
CA GLN A 75 100.49 14.12 -22.81
C GLN A 75 101.44 14.50 -21.67
N GLU A 76 101.56 13.66 -20.64
CA GLU A 76 102.58 13.78 -19.59
C GLU A 76 103.97 13.52 -20.19
N GLU A 77 104.18 12.42 -20.91
CA GLU A 77 105.42 12.15 -21.68
C GLU A 77 105.74 13.28 -22.68
N ALA A 78 104.74 13.83 -23.37
CA ALA A 78 104.91 14.96 -24.29
C ALA A 78 105.15 16.32 -23.60
N SER A 79 104.88 16.45 -22.29
CA SER A 79 105.17 17.68 -21.54
C SER A 79 106.48 17.59 -20.74
N GLU A 80 106.88 16.41 -20.27
CA GLU A 80 108.23 16.15 -19.76
C GLU A 80 109.31 16.33 -20.85
N THR A 81 109.03 15.94 -22.09
CA THR A 81 109.97 16.06 -23.22
C THR A 81 110.12 17.49 -23.78
N ASN A 82 109.19 18.42 -23.51
CA ASN A 82 109.23 19.80 -24.02
C ASN A 82 110.01 20.79 -23.12
N GLY A 83 111.04 20.30 -22.41
CA GLY A 83 111.67 20.99 -21.27
C GLY A 83 112.89 21.90 -21.53
N SER A 84 113.44 22.05 -22.76
CA SER A 84 114.71 22.81 -22.90
C SER A 84 115.06 23.47 -24.26
N LYS A 85 115.10 24.82 -24.26
CA LYS A 85 116.15 25.74 -24.81
C LYS A 85 116.55 25.67 -26.33
N LYS A 86 117.07 26.71 -27.02
CA LYS A 86 117.05 28.21 -26.94
C LYS A 86 117.86 28.79 -28.15
N LYS A 87 117.38 29.84 -28.85
CA LYS A 87 118.08 30.81 -29.77
C LYS A 87 119.35 30.40 -30.58
N SER A 88 119.42 30.72 -31.89
CA SER A 88 120.41 31.67 -32.50
C SER A 88 120.21 31.89 -34.04
N LYS A 89 121.17 32.53 -34.75
CA LYS A 89 121.02 33.18 -36.08
C LYS A 89 122.33 33.22 -36.93
N ASN A 90 122.20 33.30 -38.26
CA ASN A 90 123.14 33.81 -39.32
C ASN A 90 124.27 32.94 -39.97
N LYS A 91 124.14 32.73 -41.31
CA LYS A 91 124.98 33.22 -42.45
C LYS A 91 126.49 32.81 -42.62
N GLY A 92 126.86 32.26 -43.80
CA GLY A 92 128.24 32.26 -44.33
C GLY A 92 128.53 31.39 -45.59
N GLU A 93 129.33 31.91 -46.53
CA GLU A 93 129.94 31.32 -47.77
C GLU A 93 131.45 31.75 -47.78
N PRO A 94 132.36 31.51 -48.78
CA PRO A 94 132.41 30.63 -49.98
C PRO A 94 133.79 29.89 -50.13
N THR A 95 134.16 29.35 -51.33
CA THR A 95 135.42 29.63 -52.11
C THR A 95 135.76 28.61 -53.24
N THR A 96 136.40 29.12 -54.32
CA THR A 96 137.24 28.42 -55.34
C THR A 96 138.72 28.85 -55.17
N PRO A 97 139.77 28.31 -55.86
CA PRO A 97 140.14 28.48 -57.29
C PRO A 97 140.69 27.14 -57.90
N GLU A 98 141.55 26.95 -58.93
CA GLU A 98 142.44 27.71 -59.87
C GLU A 98 142.33 27.05 -61.31
N ARG A 99 143.21 27.12 -62.35
CA ARG A 99 144.54 27.75 -62.67
C ARG A 99 144.61 28.11 -64.19
N SER A 100 145.79 28.22 -64.83
CA SER A 100 145.99 28.95 -66.11
C SER A 100 147.32 28.68 -66.88
N GLY A 101 147.41 29.16 -68.14
CA GLY A 101 148.62 29.26 -69.02
C GLY A 101 148.29 28.99 -70.51
N ALA A 102 148.37 29.91 -71.51
CA ALA A 102 149.49 30.69 -72.09
C ALA A 102 150.37 29.86 -73.10
N HIS A 103 150.74 30.29 -74.33
CA HIS A 103 150.54 31.56 -75.09
C HIS A 103 150.79 31.35 -76.62
N ASN A 104 150.37 32.31 -77.47
CA ASN A 104 150.75 32.55 -78.90
C ASN A 104 150.25 31.62 -80.04
N GLY A 105 149.87 32.24 -81.19
CA GLY A 105 149.69 31.58 -82.51
C GLY A 105 148.43 32.02 -83.28
N ALA A 106 148.47 33.13 -84.03
CA ALA A 106 147.30 33.65 -84.76
C ALA A 106 147.26 33.30 -86.26
N ILE A 107 146.07 33.43 -86.87
CA ILE A 107 145.72 33.58 -88.32
C ILE A 107 145.08 32.38 -89.07
N ASN A 108 145.42 31.11 -88.82
CA ASN A 108 145.07 30.03 -89.78
C ASN A 108 143.72 29.25 -89.63
N VAL A 109 142.87 29.52 -88.63
CA VAL A 109 141.78 28.58 -88.25
C VAL A 109 140.42 28.81 -88.96
N PHE A 110 140.18 29.97 -89.57
CA PHE A 110 138.82 30.44 -89.91
C PHE A 110 138.06 29.73 -91.05
N ASN A 111 138.66 28.75 -91.74
CA ASN A 111 138.06 28.15 -92.95
C ASN A 111 137.33 26.81 -92.73
N GLU A 112 137.48 26.16 -91.57
CA GLU A 112 137.00 24.78 -91.37
C GLU A 112 135.57 24.69 -90.81
N GLU A 113 135.10 25.73 -90.11
CA GLU A 113 133.86 25.70 -89.31
C GLU A 113 132.56 25.80 -90.14
N LEU A 114 132.64 26.20 -91.42
CA LEU A 114 131.46 26.51 -92.24
C LEU A 114 130.72 25.27 -92.79
N HIS A 115 131.40 24.13 -92.94
CA HIS A 115 130.86 23.00 -93.70
C HIS A 115 129.79 22.19 -92.94
N ASN A 116 129.92 22.06 -91.62
CA ASN A 116 129.16 21.09 -90.82
C ASN A 116 127.67 21.44 -90.62
N LYS A 117 127.21 22.64 -90.96
CA LYS A 117 125.82 23.10 -90.64
C LYS A 117 124.76 22.74 -91.69
N ILE A 118 125.10 22.07 -92.78
CA ILE A 118 124.15 21.80 -93.88
C ILE A 118 123.42 20.45 -93.74
N GLU A 119 124.04 19.41 -93.17
CA GLU A 119 123.43 18.07 -93.10
C GLU A 119 122.31 17.93 -92.06
N GLU A 120 122.39 18.66 -90.93
CA GLU A 120 121.51 18.48 -89.76
C GLU A 120 120.01 18.67 -90.09
N ASN A 121 119.70 19.59 -91.00
CA ASN A 121 118.32 20.05 -91.25
C ASN A 121 117.44 19.00 -91.96
N ALA A 122 118.04 18.05 -92.70
CA ALA A 122 117.30 17.10 -93.54
C ALA A 122 116.58 16.00 -92.74
N LEU A 123 117.10 15.63 -91.55
CA LEU A 123 116.58 14.51 -90.76
C LEU A 123 115.26 14.86 -90.03
N LEU A 124 115.12 16.10 -89.56
CA LEU A 124 114.00 16.55 -88.71
C LEU A 124 112.64 16.40 -89.39
N HIS A 125 112.54 16.67 -90.69
CA HIS A 125 111.27 16.62 -91.41
C HIS A 125 110.63 15.23 -91.47
N LYS A 126 111.44 14.15 -91.50
CA LYS A 126 110.91 12.79 -91.66
C LYS A 126 110.20 12.30 -90.40
N GLN A 127 110.76 12.58 -89.21
CA GLN A 127 110.13 12.20 -87.93
C GLN A 127 108.75 12.86 -87.73
N LEU A 128 108.57 14.09 -88.23
CA LEU A 128 107.37 14.89 -87.98
C LEU A 128 106.12 14.33 -88.67
N GLN A 129 106.27 13.75 -89.87
CA GLN A 129 105.14 13.18 -90.63
C GLN A 129 104.65 11.84 -90.05
N GLU A 130 105.58 10.98 -89.63
CA GLU A 130 105.28 9.66 -89.08
C GLU A 130 104.60 9.75 -87.70
N LEU A 131 104.95 10.79 -86.92
CA LEU A 131 104.28 11.13 -85.66
C LEU A 131 102.81 11.56 -85.87
N SER A 132 102.54 12.35 -86.91
CA SER A 132 101.19 12.89 -87.20
C SER A 132 100.16 11.78 -87.46
N ALA A 133 100.53 10.75 -88.24
CA ALA A 133 99.62 9.66 -88.59
C ALA A 133 99.20 8.80 -87.38
N GLN A 134 100.06 8.70 -86.36
CA GLN A 134 99.75 7.98 -85.12
C GLN A 134 98.75 8.76 -84.25
N PHE A 135 98.85 10.09 -84.21
CA PHE A 135 97.86 10.94 -83.55
C PHE A 135 96.46 10.81 -84.17
N ASP A 136 96.33 10.87 -85.50
CA ASP A 136 95.02 10.79 -86.21
C ASP A 136 94.31 9.44 -86.06
N ALA A 137 95.04 8.36 -85.74
CA ALA A 137 94.47 7.07 -85.40
C ALA A 137 93.95 7.07 -83.95
N HIS A 138 94.77 7.54 -83.01
CA HIS A 138 94.42 7.59 -81.59
C HIS A 138 93.24 8.53 -81.30
N VAL A 139 93.15 9.67 -82.01
CA VAL A 139 92.03 10.61 -81.91
C VAL A 139 90.67 9.97 -82.24
N ARG A 140 90.60 9.04 -83.21
CA ARG A 140 89.33 8.37 -83.57
C ARG A 140 88.89 7.33 -82.56
N ASP A 141 89.81 6.50 -82.07
CA ASP A 141 89.53 5.56 -80.98
C ASP A 141 89.01 6.30 -79.72
N LEU A 142 89.65 7.43 -79.38
CA LEU A 142 89.17 8.32 -78.31
C LEU A 142 87.80 8.95 -78.60
N GLN A 143 87.45 9.24 -79.87
CA GLN A 143 86.14 9.80 -80.24
C GLN A 143 85.00 8.78 -80.12
N ASP A 144 85.21 7.53 -80.55
CA ASP A 144 84.19 6.48 -80.40
C ASP A 144 84.02 6.07 -78.93
N GLN A 145 85.11 5.98 -78.16
CA GLN A 145 85.04 5.78 -76.70
C GLN A 145 84.32 6.93 -75.98
N LEU A 146 84.58 8.18 -76.37
CA LEU A 146 83.86 9.36 -75.85
C LEU A 146 82.34 9.23 -76.09
N LYS A 147 81.95 8.89 -77.31
CA LYS A 147 80.55 8.78 -77.73
C LYS A 147 79.80 7.64 -77.05
N GLU A 148 80.45 6.51 -76.80
CA GLU A 148 79.85 5.41 -76.04
C GLU A 148 79.72 5.77 -74.56
N ALA A 149 80.71 6.46 -73.98
CA ALA A 149 80.62 7.02 -72.64
C ALA A 149 79.53 8.10 -72.48
N GLU A 150 79.33 8.96 -73.49
CA GLU A 150 78.23 9.95 -73.53
C GLU A 150 76.85 9.27 -73.53
N ASN A 151 76.66 8.20 -74.31
CA ASN A 151 75.42 7.43 -74.31
C ASN A 151 75.16 6.75 -72.95
N PHE A 152 76.17 6.10 -72.37
CA PHE A 152 76.05 5.50 -71.03
C PHE A 152 75.75 6.54 -69.95
N LYS A 153 76.41 7.70 -70.00
CA LYS A 153 76.14 8.84 -69.12
C LYS A 153 74.68 9.30 -69.23
N GLY A 154 74.17 9.51 -70.45
CA GLY A 154 72.79 9.96 -70.66
C GLY A 154 71.75 8.97 -70.09
N HIS A 155 71.96 7.67 -70.27
CA HIS A 155 71.08 6.66 -69.68
C HIS A 155 71.18 6.63 -68.14
N HIS A 156 72.38 6.75 -67.57
CA HIS A 156 72.56 6.86 -66.13
C HIS A 156 71.91 8.13 -65.55
N GLU A 157 71.98 9.28 -66.24
CA GLU A 157 71.32 10.53 -65.86
C GLU A 157 69.78 10.39 -65.87
N GLU A 158 69.20 9.71 -66.86
CA GLU A 158 67.76 9.41 -66.88
C GLU A 158 67.34 8.48 -65.74
N VAL A 159 68.08 7.39 -65.51
CA VAL A 159 67.80 6.44 -64.43
C VAL A 159 67.91 7.12 -63.07
N LEU A 160 68.97 7.90 -62.83
CA LEU A 160 69.15 8.72 -61.63
C LEU A 160 67.99 9.72 -61.47
N GLY A 161 67.63 10.47 -62.51
CA GLY A 161 66.51 11.41 -62.48
C GLY A 161 65.16 10.74 -62.20
N SER A 162 64.96 9.50 -62.63
CA SER A 162 63.76 8.70 -62.32
C SER A 162 63.75 8.16 -60.88
N ALA A 163 64.92 7.81 -60.34
CA ALA A 163 65.08 7.32 -58.97
C ALA A 163 64.98 8.46 -57.96
N GLN A 164 65.56 9.62 -58.27
CA GLN A 164 65.52 10.82 -57.43
C GLN A 164 64.09 11.41 -57.36
N ARG A 165 63.33 11.38 -58.46
CA ARG A 165 61.88 11.70 -58.43
C ARG A 165 61.09 10.77 -57.52
N ARG A 166 61.22 9.45 -57.70
CA ARG A 166 60.55 8.45 -56.85
C ARG A 166 60.94 8.56 -55.37
N SER A 167 62.22 8.81 -55.09
CA SER A 167 62.72 9.06 -53.74
C SER A 167 62.07 10.31 -53.13
N LYS A 168 62.01 11.43 -53.89
CA LYS A 168 61.33 12.65 -53.44
C LYS A 168 59.85 12.41 -53.17
N GLU A 169 59.12 11.75 -54.07
CA GLU A 169 57.69 11.44 -53.88
C GLU A 169 57.40 10.57 -52.64
N VAL A 170 58.37 9.76 -52.19
CA VAL A 170 58.28 8.99 -50.94
C VAL A 170 58.63 9.86 -49.74
N ILE A 171 59.65 10.72 -49.84
CA ILE A 171 60.02 11.68 -48.79
C ILE A 171 58.87 12.65 -48.51
N ASP A 172 58.27 13.25 -49.55
CA ASP A 172 57.18 14.21 -49.44
C ASP A 172 55.95 13.56 -48.76
N ARG A 173 55.60 12.32 -49.14
CA ARG A 173 54.53 11.53 -48.48
C ARG A 173 54.83 11.21 -47.01
N LEU A 174 56.06 10.78 -46.70
CA LEU A 174 56.47 10.50 -45.32
C LEU A 174 56.51 11.76 -44.45
N GLN A 175 56.75 12.94 -45.03
CA GLN A 175 56.64 14.23 -44.33
C GLN A 175 55.18 14.59 -44.03
N GLU A 176 54.26 14.36 -44.96
CA GLU A 176 52.82 14.58 -44.76
C GLU A 176 52.24 13.61 -43.71
N GLU A 177 52.55 12.32 -43.81
CA GLU A 177 52.18 11.31 -42.81
C GLU A 177 52.75 11.66 -41.42
N LYS A 178 54.02 12.07 -41.35
CA LYS A 178 54.64 12.53 -40.10
C LYS A 178 53.89 13.73 -39.51
N ALA A 179 53.59 14.76 -40.30
CA ALA A 179 52.89 15.94 -39.82
C ALA A 179 51.48 15.62 -39.30
N MET A 180 50.74 14.74 -39.98
CA MET A 180 49.44 14.25 -39.50
C MET A 180 49.56 13.47 -38.19
N LEU A 181 50.61 12.66 -38.02
CA LEU A 181 50.87 11.93 -36.77
C LEU A 181 51.28 12.87 -35.63
N GLU A 182 52.10 13.89 -35.87
CA GLU A 182 52.49 14.89 -34.87
C GLU A 182 51.27 15.68 -34.36
N VAL A 183 50.37 16.11 -35.26
CA VAL A 183 49.09 16.76 -34.87
C VAL A 183 48.19 15.80 -34.08
N LYS A 184 48.12 14.53 -34.48
CA LYS A 184 47.32 13.52 -33.77
C LYS A 184 47.87 13.20 -32.38
N ILE A 185 49.19 13.20 -32.20
CA ILE A 185 49.84 13.04 -30.89
C ILE A 185 49.49 14.22 -30.00
N GLN A 186 49.64 15.47 -30.47
CA GLN A 186 49.30 16.66 -29.69
C GLN A 186 47.83 16.68 -29.26
N ALA A 187 46.90 16.28 -30.14
CA ALA A 187 45.49 16.15 -29.79
C ALA A 187 45.24 15.12 -28.68
N LEU A 188 45.87 13.94 -28.77
CA LEU A 188 45.78 12.90 -27.74
C LEU A 188 46.43 13.32 -26.42
N GLU A 189 47.52 14.09 -26.45
CA GLU A 189 48.13 14.68 -25.25
C GLU A 189 47.21 15.69 -24.56
N THR A 190 46.48 16.53 -25.32
CA THR A 190 45.47 17.42 -24.74
C THR A 190 44.28 16.65 -24.17
N ASP A 191 43.77 15.63 -24.88
CA ASP A 191 42.68 14.78 -24.38
C ASP A 191 43.07 14.07 -23.07
N LEU A 192 44.27 13.46 -23.02
CA LEU A 192 44.79 12.79 -21.83
C LEU A 192 44.91 13.73 -20.64
N LYS A 193 45.32 14.98 -20.85
CA LYS A 193 45.40 16.02 -19.81
C LYS A 193 44.02 16.37 -19.27
N ASP A 194 43.02 16.50 -20.14
CA ASP A 194 41.64 16.80 -19.75
C ASP A 194 40.93 15.59 -19.11
N PHE A 195 41.24 14.36 -19.52
CA PHE A 195 40.78 13.15 -18.82
C PHE A 195 41.40 13.06 -17.42
N ARG A 196 42.70 13.35 -17.28
CA ARG A 196 43.37 13.37 -15.97
C ARG A 196 42.77 14.41 -15.03
N GLY A 197 42.62 15.66 -15.48
CA GLY A 197 41.99 16.72 -14.68
C GLY A 197 40.55 16.38 -14.26
N ARG A 198 39.78 15.68 -15.09
CA ARG A 198 38.45 15.15 -14.73
C ARG A 198 38.52 14.01 -13.70
N SER A 199 39.52 13.14 -13.78
CA SER A 199 39.77 12.08 -12.79
C SER A 199 40.13 12.65 -11.43
N ASP A 200 41.14 13.54 -11.38
CA ASP A 200 41.61 14.18 -10.16
C ASP A 200 40.47 14.95 -9.45
N ALA A 201 39.63 15.65 -10.23
CA ALA A 201 38.45 16.36 -9.72
C ALA A 201 37.29 15.44 -9.29
N ALA A 202 37.23 14.19 -9.76
CA ALA A 202 36.28 13.19 -9.30
C ALA A 202 36.76 12.53 -8.00
N GLU A 203 38.06 12.21 -7.90
CA GLU A 203 38.69 11.66 -6.70
C GLU A 203 38.60 12.63 -5.52
N GLN A 204 38.91 13.92 -5.72
CA GLN A 204 38.75 14.95 -4.69
C GLN A 204 37.30 15.08 -4.19
N LYS A 205 36.30 14.92 -5.07
CA LYS A 205 34.88 14.89 -4.68
C LYS A 205 34.55 13.65 -3.86
N LEU A 206 35.08 12.48 -4.24
CA LEU A 206 34.88 11.22 -3.53
C LEU A 206 35.46 11.29 -2.11
N VAL A 207 36.71 11.74 -1.96
CA VAL A 207 37.36 11.96 -0.65
C VAL A 207 36.58 12.98 0.21
N THR A 208 36.04 14.04 -0.40
CA THR A 208 35.22 15.04 0.31
C THR A 208 33.89 14.45 0.79
N VAL A 209 33.24 13.61 -0.03
CA VAL A 209 32.00 12.90 0.35
C VAL A 209 32.28 11.87 1.44
N GLU A 210 33.35 11.08 1.33
CA GLU A 210 33.76 10.11 2.33
C GLU A 210 34.00 10.77 3.69
N LYS A 211 34.82 11.84 3.73
CA LYS A 211 35.07 12.62 4.96
C LYS A 211 33.79 13.20 5.57
N CYS A 212 32.86 13.67 4.73
CA CYS A 212 31.55 14.17 5.18
C CYS A 212 30.69 13.04 5.79
N LEU A 213 30.60 11.89 5.12
CA LEU A 213 29.85 10.73 5.61
C LEU A 213 30.46 10.16 6.89
N GLN A 214 31.79 10.10 6.99
CA GLN A 214 32.51 9.60 8.16
C GLN A 214 32.32 10.54 9.36
N SER A 215 32.33 11.86 9.15
CA SER A 215 32.01 12.86 10.17
C SER A 215 30.57 12.68 10.69
N ARG A 216 29.58 12.61 9.78
CA ARG A 216 28.16 12.37 10.13
C ARG A 216 27.94 11.03 10.84
N LEU A 217 28.73 10.00 10.51
CA LEU A 217 28.71 8.69 11.16
C LEU A 217 29.30 8.75 12.58
N GLN A 218 30.38 9.50 12.79
CA GLN A 218 30.94 9.75 14.14
C GLN A 218 29.96 10.56 15.01
N GLU A 219 29.36 11.62 14.45
CA GLU A 219 28.33 12.42 15.11
C GLU A 219 27.10 11.57 15.49
N ALA A 220 26.58 10.76 14.56
CA ALA A 220 25.46 9.86 14.83
C ALA A 220 25.80 8.81 15.92
N ARG A 221 27.02 8.24 15.91
CA ARG A 221 27.48 7.34 16.97
C ARG A 221 27.54 8.04 18.33
N LYS A 222 28.11 9.24 18.39
CA LYS A 222 28.18 10.05 19.60
C LYS A 222 26.80 10.42 20.14
N ILE A 223 25.85 10.77 19.27
CA ILE A 223 24.46 11.03 19.66
C ILE A 223 23.80 9.77 20.23
N ILE A 224 24.05 8.59 19.66
CA ILE A 224 23.55 7.32 20.21
C ILE A 224 24.17 7.05 21.60
N GLU A 225 25.48 7.20 21.74
CA GLU A 225 26.20 6.96 23.00
C GLU A 225 25.81 7.94 24.11
N GLU A 226 25.61 9.22 23.79
CA GLU A 226 25.22 10.24 24.78
C GLU A 226 23.71 10.33 25.06
N LYS A 227 22.84 9.94 24.13
CA LYS A 227 21.38 10.19 24.22
C LYS A 227 20.50 8.93 24.20
N LEU A 228 21.06 7.74 23.93
CA LEU A 228 20.36 6.46 24.00
C LEU A 228 21.03 5.54 25.04
N PRO A 229 20.86 5.80 26.35
CA PRO A 229 21.44 4.98 27.43
C PRO A 229 20.85 3.56 27.52
N PHE A 230 19.85 3.24 26.70
CA PHE A 230 19.20 1.94 26.64
C PHE A 230 18.88 1.58 25.17
N ILE A 231 19.37 0.43 24.71
CA ILE A 231 19.17 -0.07 23.35
C ILE A 231 18.54 -1.47 23.43
N ASP A 232 17.20 -1.48 23.54
CA ASP A 232 16.37 -2.68 23.63
C ASP A 232 16.05 -3.31 22.27
N THR A 233 16.56 -2.80 21.15
CA THR A 233 16.30 -3.33 19.80
C THR A 233 16.72 -4.79 19.59
N LYS A 234 17.49 -5.37 20.51
CA LYS A 234 17.83 -6.81 20.58
C LYS A 234 16.79 -7.65 21.35
N LEU A 235 16.01 -7.03 22.24
CA LEU A 235 15.04 -7.69 23.14
C LEU A 235 13.68 -7.82 22.45
N ARG A 236 13.54 -8.84 21.60
CA ARG A 236 12.41 -9.00 20.67
C ARG A 236 11.03 -8.93 21.33
N ASP A 237 10.83 -9.55 22.49
CA ASP A 237 9.51 -9.55 23.14
C ASP A 237 9.12 -8.18 23.70
N ILE A 238 10.09 -7.35 24.10
CA ILE A 238 9.86 -5.93 24.46
C ILE A 238 9.52 -5.13 23.19
N ASN A 239 10.22 -5.36 22.08
CA ASN A 239 9.90 -4.72 20.80
C ASN A 239 8.50 -5.10 20.28
N GLY A 240 7.99 -6.28 20.64
CA GLY A 240 6.62 -6.70 20.36
C GLY A 240 5.54 -5.92 21.12
N LEU A 241 5.91 -5.15 22.15
CA LEU A 241 5.00 -4.23 22.88
C LEU A 241 4.91 -2.85 22.21
N ASN A 242 5.80 -2.52 21.26
CA ASN A 242 5.75 -1.24 20.54
C ASN A 242 4.48 -1.14 19.70
N VAL A 243 3.76 -0.02 19.81
CA VAL A 243 2.56 0.24 19.00
C VAL A 243 2.96 0.37 17.51
N PRO A 244 2.45 -0.47 16.60
CA PRO A 244 2.84 -0.41 15.19
C PRO A 244 2.19 0.76 14.45
N THR A 245 2.84 1.19 13.36
CA THR A 245 2.30 2.15 12.39
C THR A 245 0.92 1.73 11.87
N HIS A 246 -0.08 2.61 11.91
CA HIS A 246 -1.44 2.28 11.49
C HIS A 246 -1.60 2.35 9.96
N ASP A 247 -1.69 1.19 9.29
CA ASP A 247 -2.19 1.12 7.91
C ASP A 247 -3.73 0.97 7.92
N ARG A 248 -4.44 2.11 7.92
CA ARG A 248 -5.91 2.15 7.86
C ARG A 248 -6.48 1.42 6.64
N ARG A 249 -5.77 1.38 5.51
CA ARG A 249 -6.25 0.73 4.28
C ARG A 249 -6.21 -0.80 4.42
N HIS A 250 -5.12 -1.34 4.97
CA HIS A 250 -5.01 -2.76 5.27
C HIS A 250 -6.02 -3.17 6.35
N GLN A 251 -6.20 -2.37 7.41
CA GLN A 251 -7.18 -2.67 8.46
C GLN A 251 -8.63 -2.71 7.94
N LEU A 252 -9.05 -1.73 7.16
CA LEU A 252 -10.39 -1.72 6.56
C LEU A 252 -10.62 -2.93 5.63
N ARG A 253 -9.62 -3.32 4.81
CA ARG A 253 -9.72 -4.51 3.95
C ARG A 253 -9.72 -5.81 4.76
N ALA A 254 -8.94 -5.91 5.83
CA ALA A 254 -8.96 -7.07 6.72
C ALA A 254 -10.35 -7.25 7.36
N LYS A 255 -10.94 -6.16 7.88
CA LYS A 255 -12.29 -6.16 8.46
C LYS A 255 -13.38 -6.50 7.44
N GLU A 256 -13.29 -5.99 6.22
CA GLU A 256 -14.18 -6.34 5.10
C GLU A 256 -14.14 -7.85 4.79
N LEU A 257 -12.93 -8.43 4.70
CA LEU A 257 -12.75 -9.85 4.40
C LEU A 257 -13.16 -10.76 5.56
N ILE A 258 -12.91 -10.38 6.81
CA ILE A 258 -13.42 -11.10 7.98
C ILE A 258 -14.95 -11.07 8.02
N THR A 259 -15.57 -9.97 7.60
CA THR A 259 -17.04 -9.86 7.47
C THR A 259 -17.60 -10.82 6.41
N GLN A 260 -16.96 -10.89 5.24
CA GLN A 260 -17.33 -11.85 4.19
C GLN A 260 -17.14 -13.30 4.68
N GLY A 261 -16.00 -13.60 5.32
CA GLY A 261 -15.73 -14.92 5.90
C GLY A 261 -16.73 -15.33 6.99
N ALA A 262 -17.09 -14.41 7.90
CA ALA A 262 -18.07 -14.67 8.95
C ALA A 262 -19.46 -14.98 8.39
N ASN A 263 -19.90 -14.25 7.35
CA ASN A 263 -21.16 -14.53 6.67
C ASN A 263 -21.14 -15.90 5.97
N LEU A 264 -20.04 -16.24 5.29
CA LEU A 264 -19.88 -17.54 4.62
C LEU A 264 -19.86 -18.72 5.59
N VAL A 265 -19.27 -18.55 6.79
CA VAL A 265 -19.34 -19.56 7.86
C VAL A 265 -20.77 -19.70 8.40
N GLY A 266 -21.54 -18.61 8.52
CA GLY A 266 -22.96 -18.67 8.89
C GLY A 266 -23.83 -19.36 7.83
N GLU A 267 -23.56 -19.11 6.54
CA GLU A 267 -24.19 -19.85 5.43
C GLU A 267 -23.83 -21.36 5.45
N LEU A 268 -22.61 -21.72 5.86
CA LEU A 268 -22.18 -23.10 6.02
C LEU A 268 -22.87 -23.78 7.22
N THR A 269 -22.92 -23.14 8.39
CA THR A 269 -23.57 -23.73 9.58
C THR A 269 -25.08 -23.91 9.37
N MET A 270 -25.74 -22.95 8.72
CA MET A 270 -27.15 -23.06 8.34
C MET A 270 -27.38 -24.19 7.31
N GLY A 271 -26.52 -24.31 6.29
CA GLY A 271 -26.60 -25.39 5.30
C GLY A 271 -26.42 -26.78 5.93
N LEU A 272 -25.47 -26.91 6.86
CA LEU A 272 -25.24 -28.15 7.61
C LEU A 272 -26.40 -28.49 8.54
N SER A 273 -26.97 -27.49 9.24
CA SER A 273 -28.14 -27.66 10.10
C SER A 273 -29.33 -28.21 9.31
N ASN A 274 -29.62 -27.64 8.14
CA ASN A 274 -30.65 -28.15 7.23
C ASN A 274 -30.37 -29.60 6.79
N PHE A 275 -29.13 -29.89 6.35
CA PHE A 275 -28.75 -31.23 5.91
C PHE A 275 -28.91 -32.29 7.02
N PHE A 276 -28.46 -32.02 8.24
CA PHE A 276 -28.64 -32.95 9.36
C PHE A 276 -30.11 -33.09 9.77
N THR A 277 -30.89 -32.01 9.75
CA THR A 277 -32.32 -32.02 10.11
C THR A 277 -33.15 -32.83 9.10
N TYR A 278 -32.91 -32.67 7.80
CA TYR A 278 -33.59 -33.50 6.78
C TYR A 278 -33.05 -34.93 6.75
N SER A 279 -31.77 -35.17 7.08
CA SER A 279 -31.24 -36.52 7.32
C SER A 279 -31.94 -37.20 8.50
N GLU A 280 -32.24 -36.47 9.58
CA GLU A 280 -32.96 -36.98 10.76
C GLU A 280 -34.39 -37.39 10.40
N GLN A 281 -35.09 -36.54 9.63
CA GLN A 281 -36.44 -36.83 9.15
C GLN A 281 -36.44 -38.05 8.23
N ARG A 282 -35.49 -38.16 7.29
CA ARG A 282 -35.41 -39.32 6.39
C ARG A 282 -35.11 -40.62 7.13
N SER A 283 -34.20 -40.60 8.10
CA SER A 283 -33.82 -41.77 8.91
C SER A 283 -34.93 -42.24 9.88
N LYS A 284 -36.07 -41.55 9.90
CA LYS A 284 -37.34 -41.97 10.55
C LYS A 284 -38.39 -42.51 9.58
N ILE A 285 -38.13 -42.45 8.27
CA ILE A 285 -39.05 -42.86 7.19
C ILE A 285 -38.49 -44.09 6.44
N TYR A 286 -37.16 -44.18 6.30
CA TYR A 286 -36.46 -45.24 5.59
C TYR A 286 -35.13 -45.55 6.31
N PRO A 287 -34.72 -46.82 6.48
CA PRO A 287 -35.32 -48.04 5.91
C PRO A 287 -36.64 -48.50 6.56
N ALA A 288 -36.95 -48.05 7.77
CA ALA A 288 -38.21 -48.31 8.48
C ALA A 288 -38.87 -47.00 8.95
N ASP A 289 -40.20 -47.00 9.07
CA ASP A 289 -41.03 -45.81 9.28
C ASP A 289 -41.37 -45.50 10.75
N GLY A 290 -41.08 -46.42 11.68
CA GLY A 290 -41.42 -46.29 13.10
C GLY A 290 -42.91 -46.46 13.43
N VAL A 291 -43.75 -46.77 12.44
CA VAL A 291 -45.22 -46.84 12.55
C VAL A 291 -45.73 -48.23 12.17
N THR A 292 -45.22 -48.81 11.08
CA THR A 292 -45.44 -50.21 10.68
C THR A 292 -44.29 -51.10 11.11
N GLU A 293 -43.04 -50.62 11.04
CA GLU A 293 -41.86 -51.32 11.57
C GLU A 293 -41.08 -50.44 12.57
N PRO A 294 -40.67 -50.96 13.75
CA PRO A 294 -39.94 -50.18 14.74
C PRO A 294 -38.53 -49.84 14.24
N LEU A 295 -38.10 -48.58 14.45
CA LEU A 295 -36.74 -48.14 14.13
C LEU A 295 -35.68 -49.03 14.79
N SER A 296 -34.61 -49.32 14.07
CA SER A 296 -33.45 -50.03 14.63
C SER A 296 -32.87 -49.27 15.85
N PRO A 297 -32.28 -49.97 16.84
CA PRO A 297 -31.57 -49.33 17.94
C PRO A 297 -30.40 -48.45 17.48
N LEU A 298 -29.90 -48.68 16.26
CA LEU A 298 -28.91 -47.84 15.59
C LEU A 298 -29.53 -46.53 15.08
N ASN A 299 -30.55 -46.59 14.22
CA ASN A 299 -31.20 -45.40 13.66
C ASN A 299 -31.85 -44.54 14.75
N THR A 300 -32.37 -45.15 15.81
CA THR A 300 -32.85 -44.43 17.00
C THR A 300 -31.77 -43.55 17.63
N LYS A 301 -30.53 -44.08 17.78
CA LYS A 301 -29.38 -43.30 18.28
C LYS A 301 -28.87 -42.29 17.26
N PHE A 302 -28.88 -42.65 15.97
CA PHE A 302 -28.45 -41.78 14.87
C PHE A 302 -29.34 -40.54 14.78
N CYS A 303 -30.67 -40.71 14.75
CA CYS A 303 -31.64 -39.63 14.79
C CYS A 303 -31.45 -38.74 16.02
N LYS A 304 -31.22 -39.30 17.21
CA LYS A 304 -30.90 -38.51 18.40
C LYS A 304 -29.65 -37.65 18.19
N HIS A 305 -28.57 -38.20 17.63
CA HIS A 305 -27.35 -37.43 17.39
C HIS A 305 -27.49 -36.41 16.26
N LEU A 306 -28.27 -36.67 15.21
CA LEU A 306 -28.61 -35.67 14.20
C LEU A 306 -29.43 -34.52 14.78
N HIS A 307 -30.34 -34.80 15.72
CA HIS A 307 -31.10 -33.79 16.45
C HIS A 307 -30.23 -32.87 17.30
N GLU A 308 -29.11 -33.39 17.85
CA GLU A 308 -28.13 -32.63 18.63
C GLU A 308 -27.34 -31.59 17.78
N ASN A 309 -27.51 -31.51 16.45
CA ASN A 309 -26.65 -30.74 15.54
C ASN A 309 -26.46 -29.25 15.93
N MET A 310 -27.53 -28.56 16.32
CA MET A 310 -27.48 -27.12 16.62
C MET A 310 -26.65 -26.80 17.87
N LEU A 311 -26.42 -27.77 18.76
CA LEU A 311 -25.53 -27.62 19.92
C LEU A 311 -24.06 -27.43 19.50
N TYR A 312 -23.68 -27.93 18.33
CA TYR A 312 -22.30 -27.87 17.80
C TYR A 312 -22.14 -26.81 16.72
N LEU A 313 -23.16 -26.56 15.90
CA LEU A 313 -23.12 -25.58 14.81
C LEU A 313 -23.26 -24.13 15.30
N ARG A 314 -24.21 -23.86 16.21
CA ARG A 314 -24.50 -22.50 16.69
C ARG A 314 -23.31 -21.81 17.40
N PRO A 315 -22.50 -22.49 18.24
CA PRO A 315 -21.33 -21.86 18.86
C PRO A 315 -20.25 -21.41 17.87
N VAL A 316 -20.12 -22.08 16.71
CA VAL A 316 -19.16 -21.71 15.65
C VAL A 316 -19.55 -20.37 15.05
N GLU A 317 -20.81 -20.23 14.65
CA GLU A 317 -21.40 -19.00 14.11
C GLU A 317 -21.35 -17.84 15.13
N GLN A 318 -21.71 -18.10 16.39
CA GLN A 318 -21.74 -17.08 17.44
C GLN A 318 -20.35 -16.57 17.83
N SER A 319 -19.36 -17.46 17.95
CA SER A 319 -17.99 -17.06 18.31
C SER A 319 -17.32 -16.22 17.22
N LEU A 320 -17.52 -16.56 15.94
CA LEU A 320 -16.97 -15.77 14.83
C LEU A 320 -17.67 -14.39 14.69
N ARG A 321 -18.98 -14.30 14.97
CA ARG A 321 -19.66 -12.99 15.09
C ARG A 321 -19.19 -12.18 16.29
N SER A 322 -18.85 -12.82 17.42
CA SER A 322 -18.30 -12.12 18.58
C SER A 322 -16.98 -11.44 18.23
N PHE A 323 -16.05 -12.16 17.59
CA PHE A 323 -14.80 -11.60 17.09
C PHE A 323 -15.04 -10.39 16.17
N LEU A 324 -15.94 -10.53 15.19
CA LEU A 324 -16.29 -9.46 14.26
C LEU A 324 -16.81 -8.19 14.96
N ASN A 325 -17.67 -8.34 15.97
CA ASN A 325 -18.24 -7.21 16.71
C ASN A 325 -17.17 -6.43 17.50
N ASN A 326 -16.07 -7.07 17.90
CA ASN A 326 -14.98 -6.45 18.65
C ASN A 326 -13.89 -5.81 17.76
N LEU A 327 -13.92 -6.03 16.44
CA LEU A 327 -13.03 -5.38 15.46
C LEU A 327 -13.40 -3.90 15.24
N LYS A 328 -12.89 -3.04 16.12
CA LYS A 328 -12.92 -1.57 16.00
C LYS A 328 -12.06 -1.10 14.82
N ASP A 329 -12.42 0.01 14.17
CA ASP A 329 -11.72 0.52 12.99
C ASP A 329 -10.26 0.93 13.24
N ASP A 330 -9.93 1.28 14.49
CA ASP A 330 -8.55 1.54 14.94
C ASP A 330 -7.74 0.25 15.23
N SER A 331 -8.37 -0.92 15.33
CA SER A 331 -7.71 -2.12 15.85
C SER A 331 -6.60 -2.63 14.92
N LEU A 332 -5.56 -3.22 15.49
CA LEU A 332 -4.57 -3.98 14.74
C LEU A 332 -5.13 -5.39 14.51
N THR A 333 -5.65 -5.62 13.32
CA THR A 333 -6.18 -6.90 12.84
C THR A 333 -5.07 -7.70 12.17
N VAL A 334 -4.31 -8.46 12.95
CA VAL A 334 -3.38 -9.50 12.45
C VAL A 334 -3.50 -10.77 13.29
N LEU A 335 -2.95 -11.87 12.81
CA LEU A 335 -3.06 -13.18 13.46
C LEU A 335 -2.45 -13.17 14.88
N GLU A 336 -1.36 -12.43 15.09
CA GLU A 336 -0.71 -12.28 16.41
C GLU A 336 -1.58 -11.55 17.44
N THR A 337 -2.56 -10.75 17.00
CA THR A 337 -3.45 -9.96 17.87
C THR A 337 -4.91 -10.40 17.86
N SER A 338 -5.24 -11.42 17.05
CA SER A 338 -6.61 -11.97 16.91
C SER A 338 -6.91 -13.05 17.95
N SER A 339 -6.70 -12.73 19.24
CA SER A 339 -6.91 -13.68 20.35
C SER A 339 -8.35 -14.18 20.47
N GLU A 340 -9.33 -13.41 20.01
CA GLU A 340 -10.75 -13.81 19.94
C GLU A 340 -11.05 -14.86 18.85
N LEU A 341 -10.05 -15.29 18.08
CA LEU A 341 -10.18 -16.45 17.19
C LEU A 341 -10.08 -17.80 17.94
N GLN A 342 -9.62 -17.81 19.20
CA GLN A 342 -9.54 -19.03 20.01
C GLN A 342 -10.89 -19.72 20.23
N PRO A 343 -11.95 -19.04 20.72
CA PRO A 343 -13.24 -19.70 20.95
C PRO A 343 -13.88 -20.19 19.65
N PHE A 344 -13.60 -19.51 18.53
CA PHE A 344 -13.99 -19.98 17.20
C PHE A 344 -13.28 -21.30 16.84
N SER A 345 -11.95 -21.37 16.99
CA SER A 345 -11.20 -22.60 16.70
C SER A 345 -11.63 -23.75 17.60
N GLU A 346 -11.84 -23.52 18.90
CA GLU A 346 -12.34 -24.58 19.79
C GLU A 346 -13.72 -25.09 19.39
N ASN A 347 -14.64 -24.17 19.03
CA ASN A 347 -15.99 -24.56 18.66
C ASN A 347 -16.04 -25.21 17.27
N PHE A 348 -15.20 -24.77 16.33
CA PHE A 348 -15.02 -25.44 15.04
C PHE A 348 -14.51 -26.87 15.25
N LYS A 349 -13.54 -27.07 16.15
CA LYS A 349 -13.04 -28.40 16.52
C LYS A 349 -14.11 -29.29 17.16
N LYS A 350 -14.97 -28.73 18.02
CA LYS A 350 -16.15 -29.43 18.58
C LYS A 350 -17.16 -29.83 17.49
N MET A 351 -17.42 -28.95 16.52
CA MET A 351 -18.24 -29.24 15.33
C MET A 351 -17.64 -30.35 14.46
N VAL A 352 -16.34 -30.29 14.18
CA VAL A 352 -15.66 -31.33 13.39
C VAL A 352 -15.63 -32.67 14.14
N ALA A 353 -15.38 -32.69 15.45
CA ALA A 353 -15.50 -33.90 16.26
C ALA A 353 -16.92 -34.49 16.23
N TYR A 354 -17.96 -33.66 16.26
CA TYR A 354 -19.35 -34.07 16.07
C TYR A 354 -19.60 -34.67 14.68
N ILE A 355 -19.07 -34.06 13.61
CA ILE A 355 -19.15 -34.61 12.24
C ILE A 355 -18.48 -35.99 12.14
N ASN A 356 -17.33 -36.20 12.81
CA ASN A 356 -16.70 -37.52 12.90
C ASN A 356 -17.55 -38.51 13.72
N LYS A 357 -18.19 -38.08 14.82
CA LYS A 357 -19.11 -38.90 15.63
C LYS A 357 -20.30 -39.41 14.83
N LEU A 358 -20.80 -38.65 13.85
CA LEU A 358 -21.90 -39.09 12.97
C LEU A 358 -21.47 -40.14 11.93
N LEU A 359 -20.21 -40.16 11.48
CA LEU A 359 -19.77 -40.98 10.35
C LEU A 359 -20.00 -42.50 10.55
N PRO A 360 -19.74 -43.12 11.72
CA PRO A 360 -20.09 -44.52 11.96
C PRO A 360 -21.59 -44.82 11.84
N TYR A 361 -22.45 -43.89 12.25
CA TYR A 361 -23.90 -44.05 12.12
C TYR A 361 -24.35 -43.91 10.66
N TYR A 362 -23.79 -42.97 9.89
CA TYR A 362 -24.03 -42.90 8.44
C TYR A 362 -23.54 -44.16 7.71
N ILE A 363 -22.44 -44.79 8.14
CA ILE A 363 -21.98 -46.08 7.59
C ILE A 363 -23.05 -47.15 7.83
N THR A 364 -23.40 -47.44 9.09
CA THR A 364 -24.24 -48.59 9.39
C THR A 364 -25.73 -48.36 9.10
N SER A 365 -26.20 -47.12 9.07
CA SER A 365 -27.54 -46.78 8.57
C SER A 365 -27.67 -47.08 7.06
N LEU A 366 -26.65 -46.74 6.26
CA LEU A 366 -26.58 -47.14 4.85
C LEU A 366 -26.38 -48.66 4.67
N GLU A 367 -25.76 -49.35 5.63
CA GLU A 367 -25.65 -50.83 5.62
C GLU A 367 -27.00 -51.49 5.92
N GLU A 368 -27.81 -50.94 6.83
CA GLU A 368 -29.21 -51.36 7.05
C GLU A 368 -30.07 -51.12 5.80
N GLU A 369 -29.96 -49.96 5.14
CA GLU A 369 -30.64 -49.71 3.85
C GLU A 369 -30.23 -50.70 2.75
N ASN A 370 -28.95 -51.09 2.70
CA ASN A 370 -28.44 -52.07 1.73
C ASN A 370 -28.93 -53.51 2.02
N ALA A 371 -29.45 -53.78 3.22
CA ALA A 371 -30.02 -55.07 3.61
C ALA A 371 -31.53 -55.18 3.34
N VAL A 372 -32.21 -54.08 3.02
CA VAL A 372 -33.65 -54.08 2.65
C VAL A 372 -33.86 -54.86 1.35
N SER A 373 -34.88 -55.71 1.31
CA SER A 373 -35.16 -56.60 0.17
C SER A 373 -35.52 -55.87 -1.14
N SER A 374 -35.91 -54.59 -1.09
CA SER A 374 -36.11 -53.72 -2.25
C SER A 374 -34.84 -53.04 -2.76
N CYS A 375 -33.70 -53.18 -2.05
CA CYS A 375 -32.44 -52.58 -2.47
C CYS A 375 -31.82 -53.34 -3.65
N THR A 376 -31.88 -52.74 -4.85
CA THR A 376 -31.26 -53.32 -6.05
C THR A 376 -29.73 -53.24 -5.99
N ALA A 377 -29.03 -54.12 -6.71
CA ALA A 377 -27.56 -54.06 -6.81
C ALA A 377 -27.05 -52.70 -7.33
N THR A 378 -27.80 -52.03 -8.20
CA THR A 378 -27.50 -50.68 -8.69
C THR A 378 -27.64 -49.63 -7.59
N LEU A 379 -28.68 -49.71 -6.76
CA LEU A 379 -28.87 -48.82 -5.61
C LEU A 379 -27.79 -49.07 -4.53
N MET A 380 -27.48 -50.33 -4.23
CA MET A 380 -26.39 -50.69 -3.32
C MET A 380 -25.04 -50.13 -3.79
N SER A 381 -24.78 -50.13 -5.10
CA SER A 381 -23.61 -49.47 -5.69
C SER A 381 -23.62 -47.96 -5.43
N LYS A 382 -24.75 -47.27 -5.59
CA LYS A 382 -24.87 -45.83 -5.30
C LYS A 382 -24.80 -45.48 -3.81
N ASN A 383 -25.23 -46.38 -2.92
CA ASN A 383 -25.00 -46.25 -1.48
C ASN A 383 -23.51 -46.36 -1.13
N ARG A 384 -22.73 -47.21 -1.81
CA ARG A 384 -21.27 -47.27 -1.67
C ARG A 384 -20.58 -46.01 -2.22
N ASP A 385 -21.00 -45.52 -3.39
CA ASP A 385 -20.50 -44.26 -3.98
C ASP A 385 -20.77 -43.05 -3.07
N LEU A 386 -21.97 -42.96 -2.50
CA LEU A 386 -22.35 -41.94 -1.52
C LEU A 386 -21.50 -42.05 -0.25
N LEU A 387 -21.32 -43.25 0.30
CA LEU A 387 -20.54 -43.45 1.52
C LEU A 387 -19.06 -43.07 1.32
N HIS A 388 -18.48 -43.36 0.16
CA HIS A 388 -17.13 -42.90 -0.18
C HIS A 388 -17.03 -41.37 -0.20
N SER A 389 -18.00 -40.69 -0.80
CA SER A 389 -18.08 -39.22 -0.79
C SER A 389 -18.26 -38.65 0.62
N LEU A 390 -19.07 -39.28 1.48
CA LEU A 390 -19.23 -38.88 2.88
C LEU A 390 -17.92 -39.02 3.68
N LYS A 391 -17.18 -40.12 3.50
CA LYS A 391 -15.85 -40.30 4.11
C LYS A 391 -14.87 -39.21 3.64
N ARG A 392 -14.88 -38.86 2.35
CA ARG A 392 -14.07 -37.75 1.79
C ARG A 392 -14.47 -36.38 2.37
N LEU A 393 -15.77 -36.14 2.59
CA LEU A 393 -16.28 -34.91 3.20
C LEU A 393 -15.77 -34.72 4.64
N VAL A 394 -15.81 -35.77 5.46
CA VAL A 394 -15.29 -35.72 6.84
C VAL A 394 -13.78 -35.46 6.87
N LEU A 395 -13.02 -36.07 5.95
CA LEU A 395 -11.58 -35.80 5.80
C LEU A 395 -11.28 -34.34 5.42
N ALA A 396 -12.11 -33.70 4.59
CA ALA A 396 -11.97 -32.28 4.26
C ALA A 396 -12.18 -31.38 5.49
N PHE A 397 -13.20 -31.67 6.32
CA PHE A 397 -13.41 -30.96 7.59
C PHE A 397 -12.25 -31.13 8.57
N ASN A 398 -11.71 -32.34 8.75
CA ASN A 398 -10.54 -32.61 9.60
C ASN A 398 -9.29 -31.83 9.14
N LYS A 399 -9.11 -31.69 7.83
CA LYS A 399 -8.03 -30.91 7.24
C LYS A 399 -8.20 -29.40 7.47
N ILE A 400 -9.42 -28.89 7.40
CA ILE A 400 -9.73 -27.47 7.69
C ILE A 400 -9.55 -27.17 9.19
N ASP A 401 -9.97 -28.06 10.10
CA ASP A 401 -9.75 -27.90 11.55
C ASP A 401 -8.28 -27.66 11.89
N THR A 402 -7.38 -28.42 11.25
CA THR A 402 -5.93 -28.25 11.41
C THR A 402 -5.46 -26.84 11.04
N TYR A 403 -5.99 -26.25 9.96
CA TYR A 403 -5.63 -24.89 9.54
C TYR A 403 -6.33 -23.79 10.35
N VAL A 404 -7.54 -24.04 10.87
CA VAL A 404 -8.23 -23.12 11.79
C VAL A 404 -7.51 -23.08 13.16
N ALA A 405 -7.00 -24.21 13.64
CA ALA A 405 -6.18 -24.29 14.85
C ALA A 405 -4.84 -23.55 14.70
N LEU A 406 -4.16 -23.68 13.55
CA LEU A 406 -2.94 -22.93 13.25
C LEU A 406 -3.19 -21.41 13.20
N LEU A 407 -4.28 -20.99 12.54
CA LEU A 407 -4.75 -19.60 12.50
C LEU A 407 -4.89 -18.98 13.89
N ALA A 408 -5.56 -19.69 14.80
CA ALA A 408 -5.75 -19.23 16.15
C ALA A 408 -4.43 -19.21 16.94
N ALA A 409 -3.63 -20.29 16.87
CA ALA A 409 -2.40 -20.48 17.64
C ALA A 409 -1.39 -19.31 17.53
N GLN A 410 -1.38 -18.57 16.42
CA GLN A 410 -0.53 -17.37 16.23
C GLN A 410 -0.75 -16.29 17.30
N SER A 411 -1.94 -16.23 17.91
CA SER A 411 -2.27 -15.30 19.00
C SER A 411 -1.82 -15.77 20.40
N ILE A 412 -1.36 -17.02 20.53
CA ILE A 412 -0.91 -17.60 21.81
C ILE A 412 0.59 -17.35 22.00
N GLN A 413 0.95 -16.77 23.15
CA GLN A 413 2.35 -16.55 23.52
C GLN A 413 3.10 -17.88 23.59
N GLY A 414 4.19 -18.00 22.83
CA GLY A 414 5.02 -19.20 22.76
C GLY A 414 4.54 -20.33 21.82
N GLN A 415 3.34 -20.25 21.23
CA GLN A 415 2.82 -21.28 20.29
C GLN A 415 2.67 -20.78 18.84
N GLY A 416 2.86 -19.48 18.59
CA GLY A 416 2.80 -18.92 17.23
C GLY A 416 3.96 -19.37 16.32
N HIS A 417 3.65 -19.55 15.04
CA HIS A 417 4.57 -19.97 13.98
C HIS A 417 5.24 -18.78 13.24
N PRO A 418 6.42 -18.98 12.62
CA PRO A 418 7.10 -17.96 11.82
C PRO A 418 6.24 -17.36 10.71
N GLN A 419 6.29 -16.04 10.53
CA GLN A 419 5.55 -15.33 9.47
C GLN A 419 5.93 -15.80 8.06
N SER A 420 7.16 -16.28 7.87
CA SER A 420 7.63 -16.95 6.64
C SER A 420 6.85 -18.22 6.28
N SER A 421 6.07 -18.79 7.21
CA SER A 421 5.19 -19.92 6.99
C SER A 421 3.75 -19.52 6.61
N HIS A 422 3.35 -18.25 6.81
CA HIS A 422 1.98 -17.78 6.56
C HIS A 422 1.49 -18.06 5.12
N PRO A 423 2.27 -17.80 4.04
CA PRO A 423 1.80 -18.08 2.67
C PRO A 423 1.57 -19.57 2.39
N LYS A 424 2.37 -20.46 3.00
CA LYS A 424 2.21 -21.91 2.87
C LYS A 424 0.95 -22.39 3.58
N PHE A 425 0.68 -21.86 4.78
CA PHE A 425 -0.54 -22.16 5.52
C PHE A 425 -1.79 -21.66 4.77
N PHE A 426 -1.84 -20.37 4.36
CA PHE A 426 -3.02 -19.82 3.68
C PHE A 426 -3.31 -20.53 2.35
N SER A 427 -2.27 -20.90 1.59
CA SER A 427 -2.41 -21.74 0.38
C SER A 427 -2.96 -23.14 0.72
N GLY A 428 -2.50 -23.75 1.82
CA GLY A 428 -3.04 -25.02 2.33
C GLY A 428 -4.50 -24.96 2.75
N LEU A 429 -4.92 -23.89 3.45
CA LEU A 429 -6.32 -23.63 3.80
C LEU A 429 -7.18 -23.41 2.56
N CYS A 430 -6.72 -22.58 1.61
CA CYS A 430 -7.39 -22.34 0.35
C CYS A 430 -7.60 -23.65 -0.44
N LYS A 431 -6.56 -24.49 -0.56
CA LYS A 431 -6.69 -25.83 -1.16
C LYS A 431 -7.71 -26.70 -0.41
N SER A 432 -7.72 -26.66 0.92
CA SER A 432 -8.62 -27.48 1.74
C SER A 432 -10.10 -27.09 1.61
N LEU A 433 -10.39 -25.81 1.36
CA LEU A 433 -11.74 -25.33 1.06
C LEU A 433 -12.19 -25.68 -0.37
N ASN A 434 -11.27 -25.75 -1.33
CA ASN A 434 -11.53 -26.35 -2.64
C ASN A 434 -11.75 -27.87 -2.52
N ASP A 435 -10.95 -28.59 -1.72
CA ASP A 435 -11.12 -30.01 -1.43
C ASP A 435 -12.50 -30.30 -0.78
N LEU A 436 -12.97 -29.40 0.11
CA LEU A 436 -14.29 -29.44 0.73
C LEU A 436 -15.41 -29.23 -0.29
N HIS A 437 -15.31 -28.22 -1.17
CA HIS A 437 -16.33 -27.96 -2.19
C HIS A 437 -16.52 -29.18 -3.11
N GLU A 438 -15.44 -29.74 -3.63
CA GLU A 438 -15.51 -30.94 -4.48
C GLU A 438 -15.99 -32.19 -3.71
N ALA A 439 -15.76 -32.28 -2.40
CA ALA A 439 -16.33 -33.35 -1.58
C ALA A 439 -17.85 -33.20 -1.40
N VAL A 440 -18.35 -32.01 -1.08
CA VAL A 440 -19.80 -31.73 -0.96
C VAL A 440 -20.52 -31.92 -2.29
N LYS A 441 -19.89 -31.51 -3.40
CA LYS A 441 -20.38 -31.70 -4.77
C LYS A 441 -20.51 -33.18 -5.15
N GLU A 442 -19.52 -34.01 -4.82
CA GLU A 442 -19.61 -35.47 -5.02
C GLU A 442 -20.59 -36.17 -4.06
N VAL A 443 -20.80 -35.66 -2.84
CA VAL A 443 -21.91 -36.12 -1.96
C VAL A 443 -23.26 -35.77 -2.60
N SER A 444 -23.46 -34.53 -3.03
CA SER A 444 -24.71 -34.07 -3.67
C SER A 444 -25.05 -34.88 -4.92
N LYS A 445 -24.07 -35.08 -5.80
CA LYS A 445 -24.16 -35.90 -7.02
C LYS A 445 -24.55 -37.36 -6.74
N HIS A 446 -23.89 -38.02 -5.78
CA HIS A 446 -24.17 -39.41 -5.46
C HIS A 446 -25.50 -39.56 -4.69
N TYR A 447 -25.86 -38.60 -3.85
CA TYR A 447 -27.17 -38.55 -3.18
C TYR A 447 -28.31 -38.38 -4.20
N ASN A 448 -28.22 -37.44 -5.14
CA ASN A 448 -29.19 -37.29 -6.23
C ASN A 448 -29.33 -38.57 -7.06
N SER A 449 -28.20 -39.24 -7.35
CA SER A 449 -28.18 -40.50 -8.12
C SER A 449 -28.85 -41.65 -7.35
N LYS A 450 -28.67 -41.71 -6.03
CA LYS A 450 -29.34 -42.65 -5.12
C LYS A 450 -30.86 -42.39 -5.11
N VAL A 451 -31.26 -41.17 -4.78
CA VAL A 451 -32.66 -40.72 -4.69
C VAL A 451 -33.43 -41.01 -5.97
N SER A 452 -32.83 -40.74 -7.14
CA SER A 452 -33.47 -41.02 -8.43
C SER A 452 -33.82 -42.51 -8.63
N LEU A 453 -33.01 -43.42 -8.09
CA LEU A 453 -33.29 -44.87 -8.10
C LEU A 453 -34.28 -45.28 -7.01
N GLU A 454 -34.15 -44.72 -5.80
CA GLU A 454 -35.10 -44.99 -4.70
C GLU A 454 -36.52 -44.56 -5.08
N HIS A 455 -36.68 -43.43 -5.78
CA HIS A 455 -37.98 -42.94 -6.21
C HIS A 455 -38.67 -43.80 -7.27
N GLN A 456 -37.95 -44.73 -7.90
CA GLN A 456 -38.49 -45.73 -8.82
C GLN A 456 -38.96 -47.01 -8.11
N LEU A 457 -38.63 -47.20 -6.83
CA LEU A 457 -39.07 -48.37 -6.06
C LEU A 457 -40.58 -48.30 -5.75
N PRO A 458 -41.33 -49.40 -5.87
CA PRO A 458 -42.75 -49.45 -5.46
C PRO A 458 -43.00 -49.10 -3.99
N THR A 459 -41.98 -49.25 -3.14
CA THR A 459 -42.02 -48.94 -1.69
C THR A 459 -41.79 -47.47 -1.37
N ALA A 460 -41.50 -46.61 -2.35
CA ALA A 460 -41.14 -45.21 -2.11
C ALA A 460 -42.37 -44.33 -1.82
N THR A 461 -42.64 -44.08 -0.53
CA THR A 461 -43.76 -43.27 -0.05
C THR A 461 -43.66 -41.81 -0.51
N LYS A 462 -44.81 -41.10 -0.61
CA LYS A 462 -44.83 -39.66 -0.94
C LYS A 462 -44.03 -38.82 0.06
N GLU A 463 -44.00 -39.23 1.32
CA GLU A 463 -43.29 -38.52 2.38
C GLU A 463 -41.77 -38.73 2.31
N LEU A 464 -41.31 -39.94 1.97
CA LEU A 464 -39.90 -40.20 1.65
C LEU A 464 -39.46 -39.29 0.50
N LYS A 465 -40.24 -39.27 -0.60
CA LYS A 465 -39.91 -38.47 -1.80
C LYS A 465 -39.74 -36.98 -1.51
N ARG A 466 -40.68 -36.38 -0.78
CA ARG A 466 -40.60 -34.98 -0.33
C ARG A 466 -39.39 -34.74 0.58
N THR A 467 -39.09 -35.67 1.50
CA THR A 467 -37.97 -35.51 2.43
C THR A 467 -36.62 -35.63 1.72
N ASP A 468 -36.50 -36.51 0.73
CA ASP A 468 -35.32 -36.57 -0.15
C ASP A 468 -35.11 -35.29 -0.94
N GLU A 469 -36.17 -34.69 -1.49
CA GLU A 469 -36.10 -33.39 -2.16
C GLU A 469 -35.57 -32.30 -1.22
N CYS A 470 -35.95 -32.31 0.06
CA CYS A 470 -35.39 -31.41 1.07
C CYS A 470 -33.91 -31.70 1.38
N VAL A 471 -33.48 -32.97 1.47
CA VAL A 471 -32.05 -33.31 1.61
C VAL A 471 -31.27 -32.86 0.38
N VAL A 472 -31.76 -33.12 -0.84
CA VAL A 472 -31.17 -32.66 -2.11
C VAL A 472 -31.04 -31.14 -2.14
N ALA A 473 -32.08 -30.39 -1.77
CA ALA A 473 -32.04 -28.93 -1.72
C ALA A 473 -30.99 -28.41 -0.72
N SER A 474 -30.88 -29.05 0.46
CA SER A 474 -29.84 -28.71 1.45
C SER A 474 -28.42 -28.98 0.94
N LEU A 475 -28.22 -30.09 0.21
CA LEU A 475 -26.94 -30.42 -0.41
C LEU A 475 -26.59 -29.46 -1.55
N ILE A 476 -27.55 -29.04 -2.37
CA ILE A 476 -27.35 -28.00 -3.40
C ILE A 476 -26.96 -26.66 -2.75
N SER A 477 -27.63 -26.27 -1.65
CA SER A 477 -27.25 -25.08 -0.87
C SER A 477 -25.80 -25.18 -0.34
N LEU A 478 -25.41 -26.34 0.20
CA LEU A 478 -24.04 -26.59 0.65
C LEU A 478 -23.01 -26.57 -0.49
N VAL A 479 -23.33 -27.07 -1.69
CA VAL A 479 -22.46 -26.94 -2.88
C VAL A 479 -22.24 -25.46 -3.21
N THR A 480 -23.31 -24.66 -3.26
CA THR A 480 -23.21 -23.21 -3.53
C THR A 480 -22.38 -22.49 -2.46
N ASN A 481 -22.65 -22.74 -1.17
CA ASN A 481 -21.99 -22.03 -0.08
C ASN A 481 -20.51 -22.40 0.04
N THR A 482 -20.15 -23.68 -0.11
CA THR A 482 -18.74 -24.11 -0.18
C THR A 482 -18.03 -23.59 -1.44
N GLY A 483 -18.74 -23.46 -2.56
CA GLY A 483 -18.22 -22.83 -3.78
C GLY A 483 -17.88 -21.36 -3.58
N LYS A 484 -18.77 -20.60 -2.91
CA LYS A 484 -18.48 -19.22 -2.47
C LYS A 484 -17.24 -19.16 -1.57
N MET A 485 -17.11 -20.07 -0.59
CA MET A 485 -15.94 -20.11 0.30
C MET A 485 -14.63 -20.38 -0.42
N ALA A 486 -14.61 -21.35 -1.34
CA ALA A 486 -13.45 -21.66 -2.17
C ALA A 486 -13.07 -20.48 -3.07
N ALA A 487 -14.04 -19.84 -3.73
CA ALA A 487 -13.83 -18.66 -4.55
C ALA A 487 -13.34 -17.46 -3.74
N PHE A 488 -13.93 -17.20 -2.56
CA PHE A 488 -13.54 -16.12 -1.65
C PHE A 488 -12.08 -16.24 -1.20
N MET A 489 -11.65 -17.43 -0.75
CA MET A 489 -10.27 -17.64 -0.34
C MET A 489 -9.29 -17.62 -1.52
N SER A 490 -9.69 -18.13 -2.69
CA SER A 490 -8.85 -18.09 -3.89
C SER A 490 -8.64 -16.66 -4.40
N GLY A 491 -9.71 -15.86 -4.47
CA GLY A 491 -9.68 -14.49 -4.96
C GLY A 491 -9.03 -13.47 -4.02
N ASN A 492 -8.85 -13.81 -2.74
CA ASN A 492 -8.18 -12.96 -1.74
C ASN A 492 -6.87 -13.57 -1.21
N LEU A 493 -6.38 -14.67 -1.78
CA LEU A 493 -5.19 -15.37 -1.31
C LEU A 493 -3.95 -14.45 -1.24
N ASP A 494 -3.76 -13.58 -2.22
CA ASP A 494 -2.65 -12.61 -2.25
C ASP A 494 -2.68 -11.63 -1.07
N PHE A 495 -3.87 -11.23 -0.59
CA PHE A 495 -4.00 -10.35 0.57
C PHE A 495 -3.62 -11.08 1.86
N PHE A 496 -4.07 -12.34 2.01
CA PHE A 496 -3.73 -13.16 3.18
C PHE A 496 -2.26 -13.58 3.21
N CYS A 497 -1.65 -13.81 2.04
CA CYS A 497 -0.22 -14.15 1.92
C CYS A 497 0.72 -12.95 2.06
N GLN A 498 0.23 -11.71 1.99
CA GLN A 498 1.07 -10.51 2.16
C GLN A 498 1.45 -10.32 3.65
N PRO A 499 2.74 -10.10 3.96
CA PRO A 499 3.12 -9.69 5.30
C PRO A 499 2.49 -8.32 5.59
N ALA A 500 1.88 -8.17 6.76
CA ALA A 500 1.18 -6.93 7.13
C ALA A 500 2.14 -5.74 7.09
N GLY A 501 1.81 -4.71 6.28
CA GLY A 501 2.72 -3.61 5.92
C GLY A 501 3.12 -2.65 7.05
N TYR A 502 2.79 -2.96 8.30
CA TYR A 502 3.18 -2.14 9.45
C TYR A 502 4.66 -2.32 9.80
N ARG A 503 5.24 -1.31 10.46
CA ARG A 503 6.56 -1.41 11.10
C ARG A 503 6.40 -1.24 12.61
N THR A 504 6.89 -2.22 13.37
CA THR A 504 7.18 -2.06 14.80
C THR A 504 8.55 -1.42 14.98
N ARG A 505 8.65 -0.44 15.90
CA ARG A 505 9.93 0.17 16.26
C ARG A 505 10.90 -0.91 16.77
N GLY A 506 12.17 -0.78 16.40
CA GLY A 506 13.26 -1.71 16.75
C GLY A 506 13.29 -3.03 15.96
N SER A 507 12.15 -3.54 15.50
CA SER A 507 12.04 -4.85 14.81
C SER A 507 12.58 -4.89 13.37
N SER A 508 13.16 -3.80 12.85
CA SER A 508 13.49 -3.64 11.42
C SER A 508 14.95 -3.25 11.15
N ILE A 509 15.86 -3.43 12.12
CA ILE A 509 17.23 -2.91 12.05
C ILE A 509 18.30 -4.02 11.98
N ASN A 510 18.07 -5.18 12.59
CA ASN A 510 18.95 -6.35 12.48
C ASN A 510 18.14 -7.61 12.20
N SER A 511 18.25 -8.18 11.00
CA SER A 511 17.66 -9.49 10.67
C SER A 511 18.47 -10.26 9.63
N ASP A 512 19.76 -10.49 9.90
CA ASP A 512 20.55 -11.49 9.15
C ASP A 512 19.97 -12.90 9.31
N LEU A 513 19.15 -13.12 10.34
CA LEU A 513 18.17 -14.21 10.40
C LEU A 513 16.82 -13.74 9.85
N GLY A 514 16.68 -13.75 8.52
CA GLY A 514 15.45 -13.35 7.81
C GLY A 514 14.25 -14.31 7.94
N THR A 515 14.16 -15.09 9.02
CA THR A 515 13.14 -16.14 9.22
C THR A 515 11.85 -15.64 9.85
N GLU A 516 11.91 -14.60 10.70
CA GLU A 516 10.78 -14.15 11.53
C GLU A 516 10.62 -12.63 11.51
N GLY A 517 9.55 -12.16 10.86
CA GLY A 517 9.22 -10.74 10.70
C GLY A 517 8.64 -10.05 11.94
N PRO A 518 8.09 -8.84 11.78
CA PRO A 518 7.63 -8.00 12.88
C PRO A 518 6.49 -8.66 13.67
N ARG A 519 6.79 -9.03 14.92
CA ARG A 519 5.82 -9.57 15.88
C ARG A 519 5.15 -8.43 16.64
N SER A 520 3.83 -8.50 16.83
CA SER A 520 3.08 -7.66 17.76
C SER A 520 2.51 -8.53 18.89
N HIS A 521 2.56 -8.07 20.13
CA HIS A 521 1.98 -8.80 21.27
C HIS A 521 0.46 -8.55 21.34
N PRO A 522 -0.40 -9.53 21.72
CA PRO A 522 -1.86 -9.34 21.81
C PRO A 522 -2.30 -8.09 22.60
N VAL A 523 -1.55 -7.77 23.68
CA VAL A 523 -1.80 -6.62 24.55
C VAL A 523 -1.74 -5.26 23.83
N VAL A 524 -1.07 -5.16 22.67
CA VAL A 524 -0.97 -3.93 21.86
C VAL A 524 -2.35 -3.40 21.46
N ASN A 525 -3.32 -4.28 21.21
CA ASN A 525 -4.70 -3.85 20.95
C ASN A 525 -5.35 -3.20 22.18
N SER A 526 -5.09 -3.69 23.39
CA SER A 526 -5.57 -3.05 24.63
C SER A 526 -4.87 -1.71 24.92
N PHE A 527 -3.56 -1.61 24.64
CA PHE A 527 -2.82 -0.35 24.73
C PHE A 527 -3.37 0.70 23.76
N ARG A 528 -3.60 0.33 22.49
CA ARG A 528 -4.21 1.22 21.51
C ARG A 528 -5.62 1.67 21.91
N GLN A 529 -6.46 0.75 22.40
CA GLN A 529 -7.80 1.11 22.90
C GLN A 529 -7.74 2.04 24.11
N ARG A 530 -6.81 1.84 25.05
CA ARG A 530 -6.57 2.74 26.18
C ARG A 530 -6.14 4.13 25.72
N THR A 531 -5.25 4.23 24.73
CA THR A 531 -4.83 5.50 24.13
C THR A 531 -5.98 6.19 23.40
N SER A 532 -6.78 5.46 22.62
CA SER A 532 -7.97 6.01 21.92
C SER A 532 -9.02 6.52 22.94
N HIS A 533 -9.26 5.80 24.04
CA HIS A 533 -10.13 6.26 25.14
C HIS A 533 -9.56 7.49 25.87
N PHE A 534 -8.24 7.57 26.06
CA PHE A 534 -7.59 8.74 26.68
C PHE A 534 -7.69 9.97 25.79
N LEU A 535 -7.35 9.85 24.50
CA LEU A 535 -7.45 10.93 23.52
C LEU A 535 -8.89 11.41 23.34
N SER A 536 -9.87 10.50 23.23
CA SER A 536 -11.30 10.87 23.19
C SER A 536 -11.86 11.39 24.52
N SER A 537 -11.14 11.21 25.65
CA SER A 537 -11.50 11.86 26.92
C SER A 537 -10.94 13.27 27.02
N ILE A 538 -9.78 13.56 26.39
CA ILE A 538 -9.21 14.91 26.26
C ILE A 538 -9.95 15.72 25.18
N ALA A 539 -10.31 15.08 24.06
CA ALA A 539 -10.99 15.72 22.93
C ALA A 539 -12.50 15.93 23.14
N LYS A 540 -13.03 15.64 24.35
CA LYS A 540 -14.36 16.12 24.74
C LYS A 540 -14.29 17.64 24.90
N PRO A 541 -15.21 18.42 24.29
CA PRO A 541 -15.34 19.81 24.67
C PRO A 541 -15.62 19.88 26.18
N ILE A 542 -14.99 20.83 26.86
CA ILE A 542 -15.31 21.14 28.25
C ILE A 542 -16.80 21.50 28.28
N PRO A 543 -17.66 20.81 29.05
CA PRO A 543 -19.09 21.12 29.09
C PRO A 543 -19.30 22.58 29.49
N ASP A 544 -20.25 23.28 28.88
CA ASP A 544 -20.51 24.70 29.15
C ASP A 544 -20.79 24.93 30.64
N THR A 545 -19.78 25.39 31.37
CA THR A 545 -19.85 25.54 32.82
C THR A 545 -20.65 26.79 33.15
N VAL A 546 -21.94 26.61 33.40
CA VAL A 546 -22.82 27.64 33.98
C VAL A 546 -22.14 28.19 35.25
N PRO A 547 -21.85 29.50 35.34
CA PRO A 547 -21.19 30.09 36.50
C PRO A 547 -21.91 29.75 37.81
N TYR A 548 -21.16 29.45 38.87
CA TYR A 548 -21.71 28.86 40.11
C TYR A 548 -22.87 29.67 40.72
N CYS A 549 -22.83 31.00 40.62
CA CYS A 549 -23.93 31.88 41.01
C CYS A 549 -25.23 31.63 40.21
N VAL A 550 -25.13 31.50 38.88
CA VAL A 550 -26.25 31.19 37.98
C VAL A 550 -26.75 29.76 38.22
N ALA A 551 -25.85 28.80 38.47
CA ALA A 551 -26.23 27.44 38.83
C ALA A 551 -27.03 27.37 40.14
N LEU A 552 -26.62 28.13 41.17
CA LEU A 552 -27.38 28.28 42.42
C LEU A 552 -28.73 28.97 42.22
N GLN A 553 -28.82 29.96 41.33
CA GLN A 553 -30.08 30.66 41.03
C GLN A 553 -31.05 29.76 40.26
N ASN A 554 -30.59 29.07 39.21
CA ASN A 554 -31.36 28.07 38.48
C ASN A 554 -31.86 26.94 39.41
N ARG A 555 -31.01 26.47 40.35
CA ARG A 555 -31.40 25.52 41.39
C ARG A 555 -32.55 26.06 42.24
N LYS A 556 -32.51 27.32 42.71
CA LYS A 556 -33.62 27.94 43.46
C LYS A 556 -34.91 27.99 42.65
N THR A 557 -34.83 28.42 41.38
CA THR A 557 -35.98 28.46 40.46
C THR A 557 -36.60 27.08 40.25
N LEU A 558 -35.77 26.03 40.10
CA LEU A 558 -36.24 24.66 39.94
C LEU A 558 -36.92 24.11 41.20
N TYR A 559 -36.41 24.39 42.41
CA TYR A 559 -37.10 24.01 43.65
C TYR A 559 -38.45 24.72 43.79
N SER A 560 -38.51 26.03 43.58
CA SER A 560 -39.79 26.78 43.62
C SER A 560 -40.80 26.30 42.58
N SER A 561 -40.34 25.97 41.37
CA SER A 561 -41.17 25.37 40.31
C SER A 561 -41.67 23.96 40.66
N ALA A 562 -40.82 23.13 41.30
CA ALA A 562 -41.20 21.80 41.77
C ALA A 562 -42.23 21.85 42.92
N GLU A 563 -42.02 22.71 43.91
CA GLU A 563 -42.95 22.94 45.03
C GLU A 563 -44.30 23.47 44.51
N SER A 564 -44.28 24.42 43.57
CA SER A 564 -45.48 24.93 42.89
C SER A 564 -46.22 23.82 42.14
N LYS A 565 -45.52 22.98 41.38
CA LYS A 565 -46.08 21.83 40.66
C LYS A 565 -46.67 20.79 41.61
N GLU A 566 -46.03 20.51 42.75
CA GLU A 566 -46.54 19.58 43.76
C GLU A 566 -47.80 20.15 44.46
N GLY A 567 -47.81 21.45 44.75
CA GLY A 567 -49.00 22.16 45.24
C GLY A 567 -50.17 22.06 44.26
N LEU A 568 -49.93 22.30 42.98
CA LEU A 568 -50.95 22.19 41.92
C LEU A 568 -51.47 20.74 41.78
N ALA A 569 -50.58 19.75 41.86
CA ALA A 569 -50.96 18.33 41.81
C ALA A 569 -51.84 17.92 43.01
N LYS A 570 -51.54 18.43 44.21
CA LYS A 570 -52.40 18.24 45.41
C LYS A 570 -53.76 18.90 45.24
N GLN A 571 -53.84 20.12 44.69
CA GLN A 571 -55.11 20.79 44.39
C GLN A 571 -55.93 20.00 43.36
N LEU A 572 -55.32 19.53 42.26
CA LEU A 572 -55.98 18.68 41.26
C LEU A 572 -56.53 17.39 41.88
N SER A 573 -55.76 16.73 42.76
CA SER A 573 -56.23 15.53 43.46
C SER A 573 -57.45 15.80 44.35
N VAL A 574 -57.47 16.93 45.08
CA VAL A 574 -58.63 17.35 45.89
C VAL A 574 -59.85 17.66 45.01
N PHE A 575 -59.68 18.33 43.88
CA PHE A 575 -60.77 18.58 42.94
C PHE A 575 -61.30 17.28 42.31
N GLN A 576 -60.42 16.33 41.97
CA GLN A 576 -60.81 15.03 41.43
C GLN A 576 -61.59 14.19 42.45
N GLN A 577 -61.18 14.19 43.73
CA GLN A 577 -61.95 13.57 44.81
C GLN A 577 -63.32 14.23 45.01
N LYS A 578 -63.42 15.57 44.86
CA LYS A 578 -64.70 16.29 44.93
C LYS A 578 -65.60 15.95 43.74
N LEU A 579 -65.04 15.83 42.54
CA LEU A 579 -65.77 15.40 41.34
C LEU A 579 -66.39 14.02 41.55
N THR A 580 -65.59 13.02 41.98
CA THR A 580 -66.09 11.65 42.18
C THR A 580 -67.18 11.55 43.25
N LYS A 581 -67.19 12.43 44.25
CA LYS A 581 -68.29 12.52 45.23
C LYS A 581 -69.57 13.07 44.61
N LEU A 582 -69.47 14.13 43.81
CA LEU A 582 -70.61 14.70 43.10
C LEU A 582 -71.18 13.72 42.05
N GLU A 583 -70.34 12.88 41.44
CA GLU A 583 -70.77 11.78 40.58
C GLU A 583 -71.52 10.70 41.35
N GLN A 584 -71.02 10.29 42.53
CA GLN A 584 -71.73 9.35 43.43
C GLN A 584 -73.07 9.91 43.94
N GLU A 585 -73.12 11.19 44.32
CA GLU A 585 -74.37 11.88 44.71
C GLU A 585 -75.37 11.95 43.55
N LYS A 586 -74.90 12.22 42.32
CA LYS A 586 -75.72 12.20 41.10
C LYS A 586 -76.27 10.80 40.81
N GLU A 587 -75.48 9.74 40.97
CA GLU A 587 -75.93 8.36 40.80
C GLU A 587 -76.95 7.96 41.88
N HIS A 588 -76.74 8.36 43.14
CA HIS A 588 -77.69 8.17 44.23
C HIS A 588 -79.05 8.79 43.91
N TYR A 589 -79.09 10.08 43.54
CA TYR A 589 -80.35 10.75 43.21
C TYR A 589 -81.02 10.20 41.93
N LEU A 590 -80.24 9.68 40.97
CA LEU A 590 -80.79 8.99 39.80
C LEU A 590 -81.49 7.67 40.18
N LEU A 591 -80.91 6.88 41.08
CA LEU A 591 -81.52 5.66 41.62
C LEU A 591 -82.74 5.98 42.49
N GLU A 592 -82.69 7.03 43.30
CA GLU A 592 -83.81 7.50 44.11
C GLU A 592 -84.99 7.97 43.23
N LEU A 593 -84.72 8.67 42.13
CA LEU A 593 -85.72 9.06 41.13
C LEU A 593 -86.34 7.84 40.43
N GLN A 594 -85.54 6.81 40.10
CA GLN A 594 -86.07 5.55 39.56
C GLN A 594 -86.96 4.83 40.58
N LEU A 595 -86.57 4.78 41.87
CA LEU A 595 -87.38 4.23 42.95
C LEU A 595 -88.69 5.01 43.16
N LEU A 596 -88.66 6.34 43.07
CA LEU A 596 -89.87 7.17 43.07
C LEU A 596 -90.78 6.85 41.88
N LYS A 597 -90.21 6.68 40.68
CA LYS A 597 -90.98 6.33 39.48
C LYS A 597 -91.65 4.97 39.60
N ILE A 598 -90.95 3.95 40.11
CA ILE A 598 -91.51 2.61 40.36
C ILE A 598 -92.62 2.67 41.43
N LYS A 599 -92.44 3.45 42.52
CA LYS A 599 -93.50 3.68 43.51
C LYS A 599 -94.73 4.36 42.90
N PHE A 600 -94.53 5.35 42.04
CA PHE A 600 -95.60 6.06 41.34
C PHE A 600 -96.33 5.17 40.32
N GLU A 601 -95.61 4.33 39.57
CA GLU A 601 -96.20 3.34 38.66
C GLU A 601 -97.00 2.27 39.44
N ASN A 602 -96.52 1.82 40.60
CA ASN A 602 -97.25 0.91 41.48
C ASN A 602 -98.51 1.56 42.10
N GLU A 603 -98.44 2.81 42.56
CA GLU A 603 -99.65 3.51 43.02
C GLU A 603 -100.61 3.82 41.85
N GLN A 604 -100.15 4.08 40.63
CA GLN A 604 -101.03 4.16 39.46
C GLN A 604 -101.72 2.82 39.14
N LEU A 605 -101.05 1.68 39.31
CA LEU A 605 -101.69 0.37 39.15
C LEU A 605 -102.72 0.12 40.25
N LYS A 606 -102.44 0.57 41.48
CA LYS A 606 -103.33 0.48 42.64
C LYS A 606 -104.53 1.42 42.53
N THR A 607 -104.38 2.65 42.05
CA THR A 607 -105.53 3.51 41.71
C THR A 607 -106.33 2.91 40.56
N LYS A 608 -105.70 2.33 39.52
CA LYS A 608 -106.44 1.64 38.44
C LYS A 608 -107.16 0.36 38.89
N GLN A 609 -106.69 -0.30 39.96
CA GLN A 609 -107.41 -1.40 40.60
C GLN A 609 -108.61 -0.88 41.41
N LEU A 610 -108.41 0.16 42.23
CA LEU A 610 -109.48 0.82 42.97
C LEU A 610 -110.52 1.49 42.05
N GLU A 611 -110.11 2.04 40.91
CA GLU A 611 -110.98 2.56 39.86
C GLU A 611 -111.82 1.43 39.26
N LYS A 612 -111.24 0.25 39.00
CA LYS A 612 -112.02 -0.93 38.56
C LYS A 612 -112.97 -1.46 39.63
N GLU A 613 -112.61 -1.42 40.91
CA GLU A 613 -113.53 -1.76 41.99
C GLU A 613 -114.67 -0.72 42.08
N VAL A 614 -114.35 0.58 41.97
CA VAL A 614 -115.33 1.66 41.91
C VAL A 614 -116.19 1.58 40.64
N GLU A 615 -115.68 1.13 39.50
CA GLU A 615 -116.43 0.89 38.26
C GLU A 615 -117.31 -0.36 38.37
N SER A 616 -116.90 -1.39 39.11
CA SER A 616 -117.78 -2.53 39.44
C SER A 616 -118.97 -2.10 40.32
N VAL A 617 -118.79 -1.05 41.13
CA VAL A 617 -119.86 -0.40 41.92
C VAL A 617 -120.66 0.61 41.06
N ARG A 618 -120.01 1.36 40.15
CA ARG A 618 -120.61 2.32 39.21
C ARG A 618 -121.24 1.69 37.96
N GLY A 619 -121.16 0.37 37.79
CA GLY A 619 -122.05 -0.36 36.88
C GLY A 619 -123.54 -0.16 37.20
N SER A 620 -123.86 0.39 38.38
CA SER A 620 -125.18 0.91 38.73
C SER A 620 -125.30 2.43 38.49
N SER A 621 -126.15 2.79 37.51
CA SER A 621 -126.71 4.12 37.19
C SER A 621 -125.81 5.19 36.50
N SER A 622 -126.38 5.83 35.47
CA SER A 622 -125.75 6.75 34.51
C SER A 622 -126.01 8.24 34.84
N GLY A 623 -125.22 9.19 34.29
CA GLY A 623 -125.52 10.63 34.48
C GLY A 623 -124.63 11.69 33.80
N VAL A 624 -124.71 11.82 32.46
CA VAL A 624 -124.54 13.03 31.62
C VAL A 624 -123.55 14.17 32.01
N SER A 625 -122.45 14.26 31.25
CA SER A 625 -121.80 15.44 30.61
C SER A 625 -122.22 16.90 30.95
N LEU A 626 -121.24 17.83 31.13
CA LEU A 626 -120.97 18.92 30.14
C LEU A 626 -119.83 19.90 30.49
N ALA A 627 -119.33 20.57 29.42
CA ALA A 627 -118.72 21.91 29.34
C ALA A 627 -117.26 22.16 29.82
N ALA A 628 -116.67 23.21 29.23
CA ALA A 628 -115.28 23.67 29.43
C ALA A 628 -115.15 25.18 29.11
N SER A 629 -114.12 25.82 29.70
CA SER A 629 -113.49 27.08 29.27
C SER A 629 -112.19 27.22 30.11
N SER A 630 -111.01 27.56 29.60
CA SER A 630 -110.56 28.45 28.50
C SER A 630 -110.66 29.95 28.82
N LEU A 631 -109.50 30.61 28.77
CA LEU A 631 -109.33 32.04 28.53
C LEU A 631 -107.93 32.25 27.93
N GLU A 632 -107.89 32.30 26.61
CA GLU A 632 -106.80 32.89 25.80
C GLU A 632 -106.80 34.43 26.04
N ASP A 633 -105.89 35.27 25.53
CA ASP A 633 -105.22 35.21 24.23
C ASP A 633 -104.06 36.25 24.16
N HIS A 634 -103.38 36.28 23.00
CA HIS A 634 -102.71 37.43 22.37
C HIS A 634 -101.27 37.83 22.78
N ILE A 635 -100.35 38.16 21.85
CA ILE A 635 -100.30 37.90 20.39
C ILE A 635 -98.89 38.16 19.79
N GLU A 636 -98.59 37.55 18.62
CA GLU A 636 -97.57 37.95 17.60
C GLU A 636 -96.05 37.93 17.94
N LYS A 637 -95.12 37.65 16.99
CA LYS A 637 -95.19 37.06 15.63
C LYS A 637 -93.84 36.46 15.21
N LEU A 638 -93.87 35.51 14.26
CA LEU A 638 -92.75 35.18 13.38
C LEU A 638 -92.76 36.17 12.17
N THR A 639 -91.75 36.37 11.32
CA THR A 639 -90.83 35.42 10.64
C THR A 639 -89.57 36.10 10.07
N LEU A 640 -88.50 35.33 9.85
CA LEU A 640 -87.57 35.26 8.69
C LEU A 640 -87.40 36.48 7.73
N PRO A 641 -86.17 36.77 7.22
CA PRO A 641 -85.37 35.76 6.51
C PRO A 641 -83.84 35.77 6.74
N SER A 642 -83.17 34.84 6.06
CA SER A 642 -81.72 34.65 5.99
C SER A 642 -81.13 35.35 4.75
N GLU A 643 -80.02 36.07 4.92
CA GLU A 643 -78.99 36.17 3.88
C GLU A 643 -77.59 36.26 4.51
N ALA A 644 -76.53 36.16 3.71
CA ALA A 644 -75.28 35.53 4.14
C ALA A 644 -74.09 36.47 4.42
N SER A 645 -73.08 35.88 5.09
CA SER A 645 -71.63 36.04 4.84
C SER A 645 -70.76 36.74 5.91
N VAL A 646 -69.75 35.99 6.37
CA VAL A 646 -68.40 36.43 6.83
C VAL A 646 -68.23 37.08 8.23
N ARG A 647 -67.77 36.21 9.15
CA ARG A 647 -66.62 36.35 10.10
C ARG A 647 -66.60 37.42 11.21
N SER A 648 -66.61 36.92 12.44
CA SER A 648 -65.57 37.06 13.51
C SER A 648 -64.65 38.30 13.47
N ASP A 649 -64.40 39.03 14.57
CA ASP A 649 -64.29 38.58 15.97
C ASP A 649 -65.01 39.49 16.99
N SER A 650 -65.19 39.02 18.23
CA SER A 650 -65.65 39.85 19.36
C SER A 650 -64.70 39.77 20.56
N VAL A 651 -64.43 40.94 21.16
CA VAL A 651 -63.52 41.12 22.30
C VAL A 651 -64.30 41.77 23.45
N ASN A 652 -63.84 41.47 24.67
CA ASN A 652 -63.98 42.25 25.91
C ASN A 652 -65.18 42.05 26.87
N SER A 653 -64.77 42.18 28.15
CA SER A 653 -65.50 42.75 29.29
C SER A 653 -66.72 42.03 29.89
N GLY A 654 -66.67 41.85 31.22
CA GLY A 654 -67.76 41.27 32.02
C GLY A 654 -67.36 40.98 33.47
N SER A 655 -66.66 41.90 34.14
CA SER A 655 -66.36 41.75 35.57
C SER A 655 -67.64 41.88 36.40
N TYR A 656 -67.92 40.91 37.27
CA TYR A 656 -69.04 40.96 38.21
C TYR A 656 -68.63 41.66 39.51
N LEU A 657 -69.45 42.59 39.98
CA LEU A 657 -69.39 43.07 41.35
C LEU A 657 -70.25 42.20 42.27
N ASP A 658 -69.62 41.90 43.40
CA ASP A 658 -70.13 41.47 44.69
C ASP A 658 -71.60 41.80 45.02
N THR A 659 -72.30 40.87 45.66
CA THR A 659 -73.38 41.18 46.61
C THR A 659 -73.54 40.05 47.63
N SER A 660 -73.08 40.27 48.87
CA SER A 660 -73.58 39.55 50.05
C SER A 660 -74.51 40.46 50.86
N MET A 661 -75.60 39.90 51.40
CA MET A 661 -76.68 40.67 51.99
C MET A 661 -76.54 40.89 53.51
N LEU A 662 -76.76 42.14 53.92
CA LEU A 662 -77.17 42.62 55.25
C LEU A 662 -76.18 42.55 56.43
N GLY A 663 -75.74 43.74 56.85
CA GLY A 663 -75.17 44.07 58.16
C GLY A 663 -75.01 45.59 58.27
N GLN A 664 -75.69 46.26 59.21
CA GLN A 664 -75.80 47.74 59.24
C GLN A 664 -74.94 48.40 60.33
N LEU A 665 -74.36 49.56 59.99
CA LEU A 665 -73.86 50.66 60.84
C LEU A 665 -72.79 50.29 61.92
N GLU A 666 -71.78 51.12 62.22
CA GLU A 666 -71.72 52.60 62.22
C GLU A 666 -70.41 53.20 61.65
N THR A 667 -70.46 54.49 61.31
CA THR A 667 -69.33 55.43 61.04
C THR A 667 -68.34 55.07 59.90
N SER A 668 -68.32 55.78 58.75
CA SER A 668 -67.81 57.15 58.50
C SER A 668 -66.27 57.20 58.36
N GLY A 669 -65.68 57.69 57.26
CA GLY A 669 -66.27 58.28 56.05
C GLY A 669 -65.22 58.75 55.01
N THR A 670 -65.61 59.67 54.12
CA THR A 670 -64.79 60.36 53.08
C THR A 670 -64.19 59.53 51.93
N VAL A 671 -64.95 59.48 50.84
CA VAL A 671 -64.62 59.04 49.47
C VAL A 671 -63.51 59.88 48.80
N LYS A 672 -62.59 59.25 48.04
CA LYS A 672 -62.17 59.62 46.64
C LYS A 672 -61.04 58.76 46.01
N ASN A 673 -61.31 58.23 44.82
CA ASN A 673 -60.37 58.01 43.69
C ASN A 673 -59.16 57.02 43.80
N ASP A 674 -59.17 56.04 44.72
CA ASP A 674 -58.10 55.02 44.77
C ASP A 674 -58.07 54.03 43.58
N ILE A 675 -59.21 53.77 42.91
CA ILE A 675 -59.26 52.81 41.78
C ILE A 675 -58.64 53.43 40.52
N ASP A 676 -59.09 54.63 40.12
CA ASP A 676 -58.53 55.34 38.95
C ASP A 676 -57.02 55.59 39.11
N THR A 677 -56.56 55.95 40.32
CA THR A 677 -55.13 56.14 40.58
C THR A 677 -54.36 54.82 40.57
N ARG A 678 -54.93 53.71 41.05
CA ARG A 678 -54.34 52.37 40.90
C ARG A 678 -54.24 51.95 39.43
N GLU A 679 -55.28 52.16 38.62
CA GLU A 679 -55.22 51.84 37.18
C GLU A 679 -54.22 52.76 36.45
N GLN A 680 -54.19 54.06 36.75
CA GLN A 680 -53.17 54.97 36.20
C GLN A 680 -51.75 54.59 36.64
N LEU A 681 -51.54 54.11 37.87
CA LEU A 681 -50.25 53.59 38.34
C LEU A 681 -49.85 52.30 37.62
N ILE A 682 -50.80 51.39 37.35
CA ILE A 682 -50.58 50.17 36.59
C ILE A 682 -50.25 50.50 35.12
N ILE A 683 -50.99 51.42 34.51
CA ILE A 683 -50.76 51.92 33.14
C ILE A 683 -49.41 52.63 33.05
N ASN A 684 -49.05 53.50 34.00
CA ASN A 684 -47.72 54.11 34.03
C ASN A 684 -46.60 53.09 34.25
N HIS A 685 -46.79 52.11 35.14
CA HIS A 685 -45.80 51.04 35.34
C HIS A 685 -45.57 50.25 34.04
N TYR A 686 -46.63 49.84 33.34
CA TYR A 686 -46.49 49.13 32.06
C TYR A 686 -45.96 50.03 30.94
N ASN A 687 -46.36 51.31 30.86
CA ASN A 687 -45.81 52.25 29.87
C ASN A 687 -44.32 52.53 30.10
N VAL A 688 -43.91 52.75 31.35
CA VAL A 688 -42.49 52.88 31.72
C VAL A 688 -41.75 51.59 31.37
N ARG A 689 -42.31 50.42 31.70
CA ARG A 689 -41.67 49.14 31.39
C ARG A 689 -41.59 48.82 29.89
N ILE A 690 -42.59 49.23 29.11
CA ILE A 690 -42.55 49.17 27.64
C ILE A 690 -41.45 50.09 27.12
N ASN A 691 -41.38 51.34 27.60
CA ASN A 691 -40.33 52.29 27.20
C ASN A 691 -38.92 51.81 27.59
N GLU A 692 -38.74 51.19 28.77
CA GLU A 692 -37.49 50.53 29.17
C GLU A 692 -37.11 49.39 28.19
N LEU A 693 -38.07 48.53 27.84
CA LEU A 693 -37.84 47.41 26.94
C LEU A 693 -37.57 47.88 25.50
N THR A 694 -38.26 48.91 25.02
CA THR A 694 -38.00 49.55 23.72
C THR A 694 -36.62 50.20 23.70
N LEU A 695 -36.20 50.88 24.76
CA LEU A 695 -34.85 51.45 24.88
C LEU A 695 -33.77 50.35 24.92
N GLN A 696 -34.02 49.25 25.63
CA GLN A 696 -33.12 48.08 25.65
C GLN A 696 -33.04 47.39 24.28
N LEU A 697 -34.16 47.29 23.56
CA LEU A 697 -34.19 46.77 22.19
C LEU A 697 -33.38 47.68 21.25
N GLN A 698 -33.61 49.00 21.29
CA GLN A 698 -32.89 49.97 20.46
C GLN A 698 -31.38 50.00 20.78
N GLN A 699 -30.99 49.81 22.04
CA GLN A 699 -29.58 49.63 22.43
C GLN A 699 -28.99 48.30 21.96
N ALA A 700 -29.78 47.23 21.89
CA ALA A 700 -29.36 45.94 21.35
C ALA A 700 -29.21 46.00 19.81
N GLU A 701 -30.15 46.63 19.11
CA GLU A 701 -30.07 46.90 17.67
C GLU A 701 -28.87 47.79 17.34
N SER A 702 -28.65 48.88 18.07
CA SER A 702 -27.48 49.75 17.90
C SER A 702 -26.15 48.98 18.09
N LYS A 703 -26.07 48.09 19.08
CA LYS A 703 -24.92 47.21 19.28
C LYS A 703 -24.77 46.17 18.17
N ALA A 704 -25.87 45.59 17.67
CA ALA A 704 -25.84 44.64 16.57
C ALA A 704 -25.37 45.30 15.25
N VAL A 705 -25.81 46.54 14.98
CA VAL A 705 -25.32 47.35 13.85
C VAL A 705 -23.84 47.68 14.02
N HIS A 706 -23.38 48.05 15.22
CA HIS A 706 -21.95 48.26 15.49
C HIS A 706 -21.12 46.99 15.25
N PHE A 707 -21.57 45.85 15.78
CA PHE A 707 -20.87 44.57 15.62
C PHE A 707 -20.86 44.10 14.16
N HIS A 708 -21.93 44.36 13.41
CA HIS A 708 -21.97 44.07 11.98
C HIS A 708 -21.03 44.99 11.20
N ALA A 709 -20.95 46.28 11.54
CA ALA A 709 -20.00 47.22 10.93
C ALA A 709 -18.54 46.86 11.24
N GLU A 710 -18.22 46.43 12.46
CA GLU A 710 -16.90 45.89 12.81
C GLU A 710 -16.56 44.65 11.98
N VAL A 711 -17.46 43.67 11.90
CA VAL A 711 -17.28 42.46 11.07
C VAL A 711 -17.13 42.81 9.58
N SER A 712 -17.86 43.80 9.06
CA SER A 712 -17.68 44.30 7.69
C SER A 712 -16.33 45.00 7.49
N CYS A 713 -15.84 45.76 8.47
CA CYS A 713 -14.49 46.34 8.41
C CYS A 713 -13.41 45.24 8.38
N TYR A 714 -13.48 44.25 9.25
CA TYR A 714 -12.52 43.13 9.24
C TYR A 714 -12.59 42.33 7.93
N SER A 715 -13.80 42.02 7.43
CA SER A 715 -13.98 41.32 6.15
C SER A 715 -13.43 42.10 4.94
N ASN A 716 -13.47 43.43 4.96
CA ASN A 716 -12.87 44.28 3.91
C ASN A 716 -11.35 44.44 4.07
N GLN A 717 -10.79 44.01 5.21
CA GLN A 717 -9.37 44.12 5.53
C GLN A 717 -8.64 42.80 5.24
N ASP A 718 -9.32 41.66 5.45
CA ASP A 718 -8.90 40.32 5.02
C ASP A 718 -8.94 40.12 3.47
N GLU A 719 -9.51 41.06 2.70
CA GLU A 719 -9.42 41.09 1.22
C GLU A 719 -8.26 41.95 0.67
N ILE A 720 -7.38 42.48 1.55
CA ILE A 720 -6.30 43.42 1.18
C ILE A 720 -4.88 42.90 1.56
N GLU A 721 -4.76 41.74 2.22
CA GLU A 721 -3.50 40.98 2.39
C GLU A 721 -3.40 39.75 1.46
#